data_AF-A0A498NBK7-F1
#
_entry.id   AF-A0A498NBK7-F1
#
_cell.length_a   1.000
_cell.length_b   1.000
_cell.length_c   1.000
_cell.angle_alpha   90.00
_cell.angle_beta   90.00
_cell.angle_gamma   90.00
#
_symmetry.space_group_name_H-M   'P 1'
#
loop_
_entity.id
_entity.type
_entity.pdbx_description
1 polymer ?
#
loop_
_entity_poly.entity_id
_entity_poly.type
_entity_poly.pdbx_seq_one_letter_code
_entity_poly.pdbx_strand_id
1 'polypeptide(L)'
;MRSQDTEAGHLSAMNKRKSSVHNVVKPSKTPRTDGKTHVQHEEEVDEEDEVQQDHSLSASSVGDIGVIESITLRNFMSHHLLGPFRFGPNVNFIVGNNGSNVISTKKEELTAILDHFGIQVDNPVSILNQEMSKQFLHSKSEADKYKFFMKATLLEQMKRDYIHIKQTKAVTREQVERQEECLKDLRQLFLRKKERYERLSSLDNMRQSLEDLKKKMAWCLVREKETQVEQLMEQIEKEESNCKNEEKLQLCQTKVTAAEKRKQDIQKKLSMLREEEESLKEESRKMKEEIKVKTKAQKNQEQLEKLEKESSALNQEIKDKQQALLKGREEYDKLSIEEKNIQVSLESKLKRKKQLMASRSNRLRRFGDHMPELLESINKAFAQGRFIKKPVGPIGACISLKDPGLAVAVESCLKGFMKTFCCDNYRDEKVLQGLMSSYFPKGSRPQIIVCPFTDSVYNLQGRGVHHPEFPSVLDCLNIENPVITNCLIDMRGIETILIIKEKARARKVMQGSRPPRNCREAFTADGDQIYTNRYYTPEHEVVVQYLGGDPEAEIRQVQVESELENIQAQLSRFQLHLSSVKEDIQFMEEKLRSVIMACKKNQVLNCTGYTVMPSTSTPFHESINKVKASITELENIEEAQAEDISSLEEDAQENEQKIESERRNVKEAQNELKKHEKVLMNINQKYKDVKNKMEQLLDETEQLKEEQDKAEAECNKLDQTLKILEKKLEDHQANIQAMKDELSCREEEMQDCEAKAKEICPVRQQVNQSPRSIDTEITRLRQKISLEESSHGDKEQVIREYAEAYSNYKNKSSQLRDLRKFIDRLDNIMIDRQDRYKSLRRSLSVRCKLYFNNFMMQLNCCGSMMFDHINETLSISVKPPGQEKNNVNDMRSLSGGERSFSTVCFILALWEITESPFRCLDEFDVYMPSA
;
A
#
# COMPACT_ATOMS: atom_id res chain seq x y z
N MET A 1 -31.76 20.38 39.21
CA MET A 1 -32.54 21.54 38.72
C MET A 1 -32.38 22.68 39.72
N ARG A 2 -32.01 23.91 39.36
CA ARG A 2 -31.56 24.46 38.07
C ARG A 2 -30.31 25.31 38.32
N SER A 3 -29.29 25.14 37.49
CA SER A 3 -28.14 26.06 37.32
C SER A 3 -28.19 26.53 35.86
N GLN A 4 -27.86 27.76 35.46
CA GLN A 4 -26.76 28.66 35.85
C GLN A 4 -25.38 28.10 35.52
N ASP A 5 -25.01 28.23 34.25
CA ASP A 5 -23.62 28.24 33.81
C ASP A 5 -23.11 29.69 33.78
N THR A 6 -21.82 29.86 34.08
CA THR A 6 -21.10 31.14 34.17
C THR A 6 -19.85 31.11 33.28
N GLU A 7 -19.07 32.20 33.31
CA GLU A 7 -17.74 32.33 32.68
C GLU A 7 -17.75 32.49 31.14
N ALA A 8 -16.84 33.24 30.52
CA ALA A 8 -15.96 34.29 31.05
C ALA A 8 -15.84 35.42 30.01
N GLY A 9 -15.50 36.62 30.46
CA GLY A 9 -15.19 37.74 29.57
C GLY A 9 -13.77 38.24 29.77
N HIS A 10 -13.21 38.87 28.74
CA HIS A 10 -12.55 40.17 28.91
C HIS A 10 -12.40 40.89 27.56
N LEU A 11 -12.62 42.21 27.55
CA LEU A 11 -12.31 43.05 26.38
C LEU A 11 -10.82 43.34 26.29
N SER A 12 -10.32 43.42 25.05
CA SER A 12 -8.96 43.85 24.75
C SER A 12 -8.78 45.34 25.03
N ALA A 13 -7.67 45.71 25.68
CA ALA A 13 -7.27 47.08 25.96
C ALA A 13 -5.86 47.35 25.40
N MET A 14 -5.62 48.57 24.93
CA MET A 14 -4.44 48.93 24.15
C MET A 14 -3.15 49.17 24.99
N ASN A 15 -2.04 49.14 24.24
CA ASN A 15 -1.02 50.21 24.14
C ASN A 15 0.29 50.13 24.96
N LYS A 16 1.38 50.49 24.24
CA LYS A 16 2.64 51.11 24.74
C LYS A 16 3.62 50.19 25.51
N ARG A 17 4.96 50.36 25.43
CA ARG A 17 5.85 51.16 24.53
C ARG A 17 7.32 50.78 24.79
N LYS A 18 8.20 51.09 23.82
CA LYS A 18 9.64 51.46 24.00
C LYS A 18 10.59 50.37 24.55
N SER A 19 11.94 50.51 24.52
CA SER A 19 12.89 51.14 23.56
C SER A 19 14.34 50.89 24.05
N SER A 20 15.34 51.43 23.32
CA SER A 20 16.79 51.44 23.64
C SER A 20 17.50 50.11 23.32
N VAL A 21 18.35 49.99 22.30
CA VAL A 21 19.61 50.71 21.97
C VAL A 21 20.81 50.24 22.80
N HIS A 22 21.80 49.67 22.13
CA HIS A 22 23.19 50.09 22.27
C HIS A 22 23.92 50.03 20.92
N ASN A 23 24.54 51.15 20.52
CA ASN A 23 25.53 51.20 19.45
C ASN A 23 26.91 50.91 20.05
N VAL A 24 27.79 50.27 19.29
CA VAL A 24 29.25 50.50 19.40
C VAL A 24 29.77 50.79 18.00
N VAL A 25 30.56 51.85 17.86
CA VAL A 25 31.08 52.34 16.58
C VAL A 25 32.57 52.02 16.47
N LYS A 26 33.02 51.84 15.21
CA LYS A 26 34.40 51.80 14.68
C LYS A 26 35.48 52.46 15.56
N PRO A 27 36.73 52.02 15.37
CA PRO A 27 37.74 52.98 14.90
C PRO A 27 38.23 52.66 13.47
N SER A 28 38.44 53.71 12.69
CA SER A 28 38.97 53.67 11.32
C SER A 28 40.42 54.14 11.27
N LYS A 29 41.27 53.50 10.46
CA LYS A 29 42.52 54.10 9.95
C LYS A 29 42.76 53.75 8.48
N THR A 30 42.53 54.74 7.62
CA THR A 30 43.14 54.92 6.29
C THR A 30 44.52 55.63 6.46
N PRO A 31 45.33 55.96 5.42
CA PRO A 31 45.11 55.86 3.96
C PRO A 31 46.31 55.37 3.10
N ARG A 32 46.04 54.91 1.84
CA ARG A 32 46.58 55.45 0.55
C ARG A 32 46.47 54.48 -0.66
N THR A 33 46.03 55.04 -1.80
CA THR A 33 46.47 54.87 -3.22
C THR A 33 47.54 53.82 -3.55
N ASP A 34 47.52 53.04 -4.66
CA ASP A 34 46.73 52.97 -5.93
C ASP A 34 46.48 51.47 -6.29
N GLY A 35 45.80 51.00 -7.38
CA GLY A 35 45.23 51.59 -8.60
C GLY A 35 44.46 50.53 -9.45
N LYS A 36 44.02 50.88 -10.67
CA LYS A 36 43.19 50.10 -11.63
C LYS A 36 43.75 48.68 -11.94
N THR A 37 42.99 47.65 -12.40
CA THR A 37 41.85 47.61 -13.35
C THR A 37 40.85 46.47 -13.08
N HIS A 38 39.65 46.53 -13.68
CA HIS A 38 38.68 45.41 -13.77
C HIS A 38 37.94 45.47 -15.11
N VAL A 39 37.67 44.31 -15.72
CA VAL A 39 36.75 44.12 -16.85
C VAL A 39 35.83 42.93 -16.52
N GLN A 40 34.54 43.05 -16.80
CA GLN A 40 33.59 41.94 -16.99
C GLN A 40 32.62 42.31 -18.12
N HIS A 41 32.16 41.30 -18.84
CA HIS A 41 31.15 41.35 -19.92
C HIS A 41 30.00 40.39 -19.54
N GLU A 42 28.77 40.75 -19.90
CA GLU A 42 27.50 39.98 -19.98
C GLU A 42 26.36 41.03 -19.94
N GLU A 43 25.18 40.94 -20.59
CA GLU A 43 24.61 40.12 -21.69
C GLU A 43 24.09 41.14 -22.77
N GLU A 44 23.26 40.93 -23.82
CA GLU A 44 22.40 39.88 -24.43
C GLU A 44 22.47 40.13 -25.98
N VAL A 45 22.51 39.15 -26.89
CA VAL A 45 21.41 38.59 -27.72
C VAL A 45 20.62 39.58 -28.60
N ASP A 46 20.49 39.26 -29.90
CA ASP A 46 19.36 39.65 -30.78
C ASP A 46 19.23 38.64 -31.95
N GLU A 47 18.02 38.44 -32.47
CA GLU A 47 17.71 37.73 -33.74
C GLU A 47 16.90 38.66 -34.69
N GLU A 48 16.91 38.29 -35.96
CA GLU A 48 16.30 38.89 -37.17
C GLU A 48 14.88 39.50 -36.98
N ASP A 49 14.43 40.50 -37.77
CA ASP A 49 14.39 40.45 -39.24
C ASP A 49 14.22 41.80 -39.99
N GLU A 50 14.44 41.74 -41.32
CA GLU A 50 14.18 42.69 -42.43
C GLU A 50 14.06 44.23 -42.20
N VAL A 51 14.88 45.01 -42.95
CA VAL A 51 14.45 45.71 -44.20
C VAL A 51 15.64 46.33 -44.94
N GLN A 52 15.52 46.43 -46.27
CA GLN A 52 16.49 46.96 -47.25
C GLN A 52 17.03 48.37 -46.94
N GLN A 53 18.33 48.61 -47.23
CA GLN A 53 18.87 49.95 -47.49
C GLN A 53 19.91 49.96 -48.62
N ASP A 54 19.92 51.04 -49.42
CA ASP A 54 20.90 51.32 -50.46
C ASP A 54 22.27 51.69 -49.86
N HIS A 55 23.33 51.00 -50.28
CA HIS A 55 24.70 51.47 -50.03
C HIS A 55 25.14 52.53 -51.05
N SER A 56 24.61 53.74 -50.90
CA SER A 56 25.28 54.94 -51.40
C SER A 56 26.56 55.17 -50.60
N LEU A 57 27.71 54.71 -51.13
CA LEU A 57 29.02 54.90 -50.50
C LEU A 57 29.36 56.40 -50.41
N SER A 58 29.21 56.96 -49.22
CA SER A 58 29.66 58.31 -48.88
C SER A 58 31.18 58.41 -48.98
N ALA A 59 31.68 59.56 -49.46
CA ALA A 59 33.11 59.76 -49.71
C ALA A 59 33.96 59.58 -48.45
N SER A 60 34.88 58.61 -48.49
CA SER A 60 35.96 58.51 -47.50
C SER A 60 37.04 59.57 -47.77
N SER A 61 37.75 59.99 -46.72
CA SER A 61 38.71 61.08 -46.75
C SER A 61 39.91 60.80 -47.68
N VAL A 62 40.26 61.78 -48.50
CA VAL A 62 41.55 61.82 -49.22
C VAL A 62 42.69 61.83 -48.19
N GLY A 63 43.60 60.85 -48.26
CA GLY A 63 44.87 60.85 -47.53
C GLY A 63 45.98 61.55 -48.33
N ASP A 64 47.05 61.95 -47.65
CA ASP A 64 48.13 62.82 -48.17
C ASP A 64 49.08 62.18 -49.23
N ILE A 65 48.56 61.38 -50.16
CA ILE A 65 49.35 60.70 -51.21
C ILE A 65 48.69 60.91 -52.58
N GLY A 66 49.45 61.42 -53.55
CA GLY A 66 48.96 61.76 -54.89
C GLY A 66 48.71 60.54 -55.80
N VAL A 67 47.73 60.65 -56.68
CA VAL A 67 47.36 59.62 -57.67
C VAL A 67 48.26 59.70 -58.91
N ILE A 68 48.75 58.55 -59.38
CA ILE A 68 49.49 58.44 -60.64
C ILE A 68 48.50 58.22 -61.78
N GLU A 69 48.13 59.28 -62.51
CA GLU A 69 47.20 59.18 -63.65
C GLU A 69 47.78 58.41 -64.85
N SER A 70 49.09 58.55 -65.10
CA SER A 70 49.76 57.86 -66.19
C SER A 70 51.28 57.75 -66.00
N ILE A 71 51.90 56.77 -66.66
CA ILE A 71 53.36 56.62 -66.74
C ILE A 71 53.80 56.68 -68.21
N THR A 72 54.91 57.38 -68.45
CA THR A 72 55.63 57.39 -69.74
C THR A 72 57.08 57.04 -69.50
N LEU A 73 57.58 55.99 -70.14
CA LEU A 73 58.95 55.52 -70.06
C LEU A 73 59.77 56.10 -71.23
N ARG A 74 61.06 56.34 -71.01
CA ARG A 74 62.02 56.82 -72.02
C ARG A 74 63.27 55.94 -72.01
N ASN A 75 63.77 55.61 -73.19
CA ASN A 75 64.89 54.66 -73.39
C ASN A 75 64.72 53.35 -72.59
N PHE A 76 63.52 52.77 -72.62
CA PHE A 76 63.17 51.57 -71.87
C PHE A 76 63.14 50.35 -72.80
N MET A 77 64.02 49.38 -72.52
CA MET A 77 64.35 48.28 -73.44
C MET A 77 64.62 48.83 -74.87
N SER A 78 63.94 48.31 -75.88
CA SER A 78 64.05 48.71 -77.29
C SER A 78 63.33 50.01 -77.66
N HIS A 79 62.67 50.69 -76.72
CA HIS A 79 61.77 51.82 -77.02
C HIS A 79 62.32 53.15 -76.51
N HIS A 80 62.55 54.09 -77.43
CA HIS A 80 63.01 55.45 -77.12
C HIS A 80 61.98 56.24 -76.27
N LEU A 81 60.69 56.01 -76.53
CA LEU A 81 59.55 56.52 -75.77
C LEU A 81 58.46 55.43 -75.76
N LEU A 82 57.89 55.14 -74.58
CA LEU A 82 56.83 54.15 -74.42
C LEU A 82 55.78 54.66 -73.41
N GLY A 83 54.55 54.89 -73.89
CA GLY A 83 53.46 55.55 -73.15
C GLY A 83 53.01 56.87 -73.81
N PRO A 84 52.12 57.66 -73.18
CA PRO A 84 51.62 57.50 -71.82
C PRO A 84 50.62 56.34 -71.66
N PHE A 85 50.91 55.43 -70.73
CA PHE A 85 49.96 54.46 -70.22
C PHE A 85 49.08 55.13 -69.18
N ARG A 86 47.81 55.38 -69.48
CA ARG A 86 46.84 55.91 -68.52
C ARG A 86 46.30 54.79 -67.65
N PHE A 87 46.27 55.00 -66.33
CA PHE A 87 45.69 54.06 -65.40
C PHE A 87 44.17 54.27 -65.26
N GLY A 88 43.43 53.19 -65.03
CA GLY A 88 42.00 53.26 -64.74
C GLY A 88 41.74 53.79 -63.32
N PRO A 89 40.54 54.32 -63.04
CA PRO A 89 40.21 54.94 -61.74
C PRO A 89 40.28 53.98 -60.54
N ASN A 90 40.41 52.68 -60.77
CA ASN A 90 40.45 51.63 -59.75
C ASN A 90 41.88 51.03 -59.57
N VAL A 91 42.92 51.65 -60.13
CA VAL A 91 44.32 51.18 -60.03
C VAL A 91 45.04 51.94 -58.91
N ASN A 92 45.48 51.22 -57.88
CA ASN A 92 46.21 51.76 -56.73
C ASN A 92 47.62 51.17 -56.62
N PHE A 93 48.60 52.00 -56.26
CA PHE A 93 49.97 51.58 -55.97
C PHE A 93 50.22 51.60 -54.46
N ILE A 94 50.46 50.43 -53.86
CA ILE A 94 50.74 50.29 -52.42
C ILE A 94 52.24 50.01 -52.24
N VAL A 95 52.96 50.97 -51.66
CA VAL A 95 54.37 50.80 -51.25
C VAL A 95 54.42 50.54 -49.75
N GLY A 96 54.59 49.28 -49.37
CA GLY A 96 54.73 48.88 -47.97
C GLY A 96 56.19 48.78 -47.55
N ASN A 97 56.56 49.44 -46.44
CA ASN A 97 57.69 48.98 -45.64
C ASN A 97 57.28 47.66 -44.96
N ASN A 98 58.16 46.65 -44.96
CA ASN A 98 57.89 45.35 -44.33
C ASN A 98 57.54 45.53 -42.84
N GLY A 99 56.26 45.39 -42.49
CA GLY A 99 55.74 45.64 -41.15
C GLY A 99 56.26 44.63 -40.12
N SER A 100 57.23 45.04 -39.31
CA SER A 100 57.97 44.16 -38.39
C SER A 100 57.23 43.77 -37.10
N ASN A 101 55.97 44.21 -36.92
CA ASN A 101 55.19 43.95 -35.71
C ASN A 101 54.33 42.70 -35.85
N VAL A 102 54.92 41.53 -35.58
CA VAL A 102 54.22 40.24 -35.53
C VAL A 102 53.29 40.19 -34.32
N ILE A 103 51.98 40.26 -34.55
CA ILE A 103 50.95 40.25 -33.49
C ILE A 103 50.81 38.86 -32.86
N SER A 104 50.91 37.79 -33.66
CA SER A 104 50.94 36.40 -33.19
C SER A 104 51.71 35.51 -34.18
N THR A 105 52.27 34.43 -33.66
CA THR A 105 52.92 33.34 -34.42
C THR A 105 52.12 32.04 -34.43
N LYS A 106 50.94 31.99 -33.79
CA LYS A 106 50.12 30.77 -33.74
C LYS A 106 49.40 30.56 -35.06
N LYS A 107 49.58 29.37 -35.67
CA LYS A 107 48.87 28.98 -36.89
C LYS A 107 47.35 28.98 -36.71
N GLU A 108 46.85 28.56 -35.55
CA GLU A 108 45.41 28.47 -35.25
C GLU A 108 44.72 29.84 -35.30
N GLU A 109 45.35 30.87 -34.74
CA GLU A 109 44.84 32.25 -34.78
C GLU A 109 44.88 32.82 -36.20
N LEU A 110 45.93 32.52 -36.97
CA LEU A 110 45.99 32.87 -38.39
C LEU A 110 44.89 32.16 -39.20
N THR A 111 44.66 30.86 -38.98
CA THR A 111 43.58 30.11 -39.66
C THR A 111 42.21 30.71 -39.31
N ALA A 112 41.94 31.02 -38.04
CA ALA A 112 40.68 31.66 -37.64
C ALA A 112 40.47 33.04 -38.29
N ILE A 113 41.54 33.84 -38.47
CA ILE A 113 41.50 35.11 -39.18
C ILE A 113 41.21 34.90 -40.68
N LEU A 114 41.89 33.92 -41.31
CA LEU A 114 41.67 33.61 -42.73
C LEU A 114 40.25 33.09 -42.99
N ASP A 115 39.73 32.23 -42.12
CA ASP A 115 38.35 31.72 -42.19
C ASP A 115 37.32 32.85 -41.99
N HIS A 116 37.54 33.74 -41.00
CA HIS A 116 36.64 34.87 -40.71
C HIS A 116 36.53 35.86 -41.88
N PHE A 117 37.64 36.14 -42.57
CA PHE A 117 37.65 37.01 -43.75
C PHE A 117 37.46 36.27 -45.09
N GLY A 118 37.24 34.95 -45.08
CA GLY A 118 37.07 34.14 -46.29
C GLY A 118 38.32 34.05 -47.20
N ILE A 119 39.52 34.26 -46.66
CA ILE A 119 40.78 34.38 -47.41
C ILE A 119 41.37 32.99 -47.68
N GLN A 120 41.12 32.47 -48.88
CA GLN A 120 41.51 31.12 -49.28
C GLN A 120 42.94 31.05 -49.85
N VAL A 121 43.96 31.19 -48.99
CA VAL A 121 45.38 31.22 -49.38
C VAL A 121 45.81 29.97 -50.18
N ASP A 122 45.31 28.79 -49.82
CA ASP A 122 45.63 27.52 -50.50
C ASP A 122 44.87 27.31 -51.83
N ASN A 123 43.89 28.16 -52.18
CA ASN A 123 43.10 28.02 -53.39
C ASN A 123 43.87 28.61 -54.60
N PRO A 124 44.24 27.78 -55.61
CA PRO A 124 45.08 28.21 -56.74
C PRO A 124 44.37 29.19 -57.68
N VAL A 125 43.07 29.45 -57.49
CA VAL A 125 42.27 30.41 -58.24
C VAL A 125 42.08 31.73 -57.49
N SER A 126 42.34 31.74 -56.17
CA SER A 126 42.45 32.97 -55.36
C SER A 126 43.89 33.49 -55.29
N ILE A 127 44.87 32.59 -55.17
CA ILE A 127 46.29 32.93 -55.28
C ILE A 127 46.92 32.03 -56.34
N LEU A 128 47.03 32.56 -57.56
CA LEU A 128 47.67 31.88 -58.69
C LEU A 128 49.14 32.33 -58.76
N ASN A 129 50.03 31.56 -58.15
CA ASN A 129 51.48 31.81 -58.18
C ASN A 129 52.13 31.26 -59.47
N GLN A 130 53.35 31.71 -59.77
CA GLN A 130 54.18 31.27 -60.89
C GLN A 130 54.17 29.74 -61.12
N GLU A 131 54.31 28.94 -60.06
CA GLU A 131 54.40 27.48 -60.19
C GLU A 131 53.03 26.84 -60.48
N MET A 132 51.96 27.32 -59.84
CA MET A 132 50.58 26.85 -60.09
C MET A 132 50.13 27.22 -61.51
N SER A 133 50.47 28.42 -62.01
CA SER A 133 50.30 28.81 -63.41
C SER A 133 50.96 27.79 -64.35
N LYS A 134 52.23 27.44 -64.09
CA LYS A 134 53.02 26.51 -64.91
C LYS A 134 52.48 25.07 -64.84
N GLN A 135 52.19 24.56 -63.65
CA GLN A 135 51.58 23.23 -63.46
C GLN A 135 50.21 23.14 -64.13
N PHE A 136 49.38 24.19 -64.05
CA PHE A 136 48.08 24.22 -64.71
C PHE A 136 48.20 24.22 -66.24
N LEU A 137 48.98 25.17 -66.81
CA LEU A 137 49.19 25.29 -68.26
C LEU A 137 49.81 24.03 -68.89
N HIS A 138 50.66 23.31 -68.16
CA HIS A 138 51.31 22.08 -68.62
C HIS A 138 50.61 20.79 -68.18
N SER A 139 49.45 20.87 -67.50
CA SER A 139 48.68 19.70 -67.04
C SER A 139 48.38 18.74 -68.20
N LYS A 140 48.75 17.45 -68.02
CA LYS A 140 48.76 16.47 -69.12
C LYS A 140 47.57 15.52 -69.09
N SER A 141 46.96 15.32 -67.92
CA SER A 141 45.81 14.43 -67.73
C SER A 141 44.50 15.22 -67.57
N GLU A 142 43.40 14.66 -68.06
CA GLU A 142 42.06 15.13 -67.77
C GLU A 142 41.73 15.02 -66.26
N ALA A 143 42.37 14.09 -65.55
CA ALA A 143 42.27 13.96 -64.09
C ALA A 143 42.97 15.11 -63.35
N ASP A 144 44.08 15.65 -63.89
CA ASP A 144 44.76 16.81 -63.30
C ASP A 144 43.85 18.05 -63.37
N LYS A 145 43.21 18.25 -64.53
CA LYS A 145 42.25 19.35 -64.76
C LYS A 145 41.02 19.22 -63.85
N TYR A 146 40.49 18.00 -63.68
CA TYR A 146 39.39 17.75 -62.76
C TYR A 146 39.80 18.00 -61.31
N LYS A 147 40.97 17.54 -60.88
CA LYS A 147 41.51 17.82 -59.54
C LYS A 147 41.69 19.31 -59.31
N PHE A 148 42.20 20.05 -60.30
CA PHE A 148 42.31 21.51 -60.23
C PHE A 148 40.95 22.18 -60.01
N PHE A 149 39.92 21.80 -60.79
CA PHE A 149 38.54 22.25 -60.55
C PHE A 149 38.04 21.92 -59.13
N MET A 150 38.26 20.69 -58.66
CA MET A 150 37.83 20.26 -57.32
C MET A 150 38.57 20.99 -56.18
N LYS A 151 39.84 21.37 -56.38
CA LYS A 151 40.60 22.20 -55.43
C LYS A 151 40.12 23.65 -55.46
N ALA A 152 39.97 24.22 -56.67
CA ALA A 152 39.55 25.61 -56.88
C ALA A 152 38.15 25.91 -56.30
N THR A 153 37.24 24.94 -56.37
CA THR A 153 35.86 25.04 -55.85
C THR A 153 35.71 24.58 -54.39
N LEU A 154 36.83 24.33 -53.68
CA LEU A 154 36.89 23.73 -52.33
C LEU A 154 36.19 22.36 -52.16
N LEU A 155 35.65 21.76 -53.22
CA LEU A 155 34.99 20.45 -53.16
C LEU A 155 35.95 19.33 -52.74
N GLU A 156 37.25 19.43 -53.05
CA GLU A 156 38.28 18.51 -52.52
C GLU A 156 38.40 18.63 -50.99
N GLN A 157 38.30 19.83 -50.42
CA GLN A 157 38.32 20.05 -48.97
C GLN A 157 37.09 19.41 -48.32
N MET A 158 35.88 19.73 -48.80
CA MET A 158 34.63 19.13 -48.32
C MET A 158 34.65 17.59 -48.40
N LYS A 159 35.21 17.02 -49.48
CA LYS A 159 35.38 15.57 -49.66
C LYS A 159 36.28 14.97 -48.57
N ARG A 160 37.37 15.64 -48.20
CA ARG A 160 38.27 15.22 -47.10
C ARG A 160 37.59 15.32 -45.74
N ASP A 161 36.93 16.44 -45.44
CA ASP A 161 36.25 16.66 -44.16
C ASP A 161 35.14 15.63 -43.92
N TYR A 162 34.38 15.29 -44.96
CA TYR A 162 33.33 14.27 -44.88
C TYR A 162 33.89 12.84 -44.69
N ILE A 163 35.10 12.55 -45.16
CA ILE A 163 35.80 11.29 -44.88
C ILE A 163 36.26 11.27 -43.41
N HIS A 164 36.87 12.36 -42.94
CA HIS A 164 37.31 12.49 -41.54
C HIS A 164 36.14 12.32 -40.56
N ILE A 165 35.03 13.04 -40.75
CA ILE A 165 33.84 12.94 -39.90
C ILE A 165 33.29 11.49 -39.86
N LYS A 166 33.29 10.77 -40.99
CA LYS A 166 32.87 9.36 -41.04
C LYS A 166 33.81 8.43 -40.27
N GLN A 167 35.13 8.67 -40.34
CA GLN A 167 36.12 7.94 -39.56
C GLN A 167 35.97 8.21 -38.06
N THR A 168 35.86 9.48 -37.64
CA THR A 168 35.61 9.85 -36.25
C THR A 168 34.33 9.19 -35.73
N LYS A 169 33.22 9.28 -36.48
CA LYS A 169 31.95 8.65 -36.11
C LYS A 169 32.07 7.13 -35.92
N ALA A 170 32.83 6.43 -36.76
CA ALA A 170 33.05 4.99 -36.62
C ALA A 170 33.79 4.65 -35.31
N VAL A 171 34.85 5.39 -34.98
CA VAL A 171 35.60 5.22 -33.72
C VAL A 171 34.73 5.57 -32.50
N THR A 172 33.95 6.66 -32.55
CA THR A 172 33.02 7.02 -31.46
C THR A 172 31.94 5.95 -31.26
N ARG A 173 31.43 5.36 -32.34
CA ARG A 173 30.43 4.29 -32.28
C ARG A 173 31.00 3.04 -31.62
N GLU A 174 32.19 2.59 -32.02
CA GLU A 174 32.86 1.46 -31.36
C GLU A 174 33.12 1.74 -29.87
N GLN A 175 33.50 2.97 -29.52
CA GLN A 175 33.69 3.38 -28.13
C GLN A 175 32.38 3.38 -27.32
N VAL A 176 31.25 3.73 -27.94
CA VAL A 176 29.91 3.60 -27.33
C VAL A 176 29.55 2.13 -27.12
N GLU A 177 29.70 1.29 -28.13
CA GLU A 177 29.41 -0.15 -28.08
C GLU A 177 30.22 -0.85 -26.96
N ARG A 178 31.53 -0.56 -26.84
CA ARG A 178 32.37 -1.04 -25.72
C ARG A 178 31.89 -0.56 -24.35
N GLN A 179 31.49 0.72 -24.21
CA GLN A 179 31.04 1.26 -22.93
C GLN A 179 29.66 0.74 -22.51
N GLU A 180 28.82 0.31 -23.46
CA GLU A 180 27.56 -0.36 -23.17
C GLU A 180 27.75 -1.75 -22.57
N GLU A 181 28.87 -2.42 -22.87
CA GLU A 181 29.24 -3.67 -22.21
C GLU A 181 29.54 -3.44 -20.74
N CYS A 182 30.39 -2.45 -20.42
CA CYS A 182 30.66 -2.03 -19.04
C CYS A 182 29.39 -1.55 -18.32
N LEU A 183 28.39 -1.01 -19.04
CA LEU A 183 27.11 -0.62 -18.47
C LEU A 183 26.27 -1.84 -18.01
N LYS A 184 26.46 -3.03 -18.63
CA LYS A 184 25.83 -4.29 -18.17
C LYS A 184 26.33 -4.64 -16.76
N ASP A 185 27.63 -4.51 -16.51
CA ASP A 185 28.25 -4.81 -15.22
C ASP A 185 27.87 -3.79 -14.15
N LEU A 186 27.88 -2.49 -14.49
CA LEU A 186 27.37 -1.44 -13.61
C LEU A 186 25.88 -1.66 -13.26
N ARG A 187 25.06 -2.13 -14.21
CA ARG A 187 23.66 -2.50 -13.95
C ARG A 187 23.55 -3.69 -12.99
N GLN A 188 24.38 -4.73 -13.15
CA GLN A 188 24.40 -5.85 -12.21
C GLN A 188 24.83 -5.42 -10.80
N LEU A 189 25.87 -4.60 -10.69
CA LEU A 189 26.34 -4.07 -9.41
C LEU A 189 25.26 -3.23 -8.72
N PHE A 190 24.62 -2.31 -9.47
CA PHE A 190 23.47 -1.54 -9.00
C PHE A 190 22.33 -2.45 -8.50
N LEU A 191 21.95 -3.50 -9.25
CA LEU A 191 20.89 -4.42 -8.84
C LEU A 191 21.24 -5.19 -7.55
N ARG A 192 22.48 -5.69 -7.41
CA ARG A 192 22.93 -6.36 -6.18
C ARG A 192 22.94 -5.42 -4.96
N LYS A 193 23.35 -4.15 -5.14
CA LYS A 193 23.29 -3.14 -4.06
C LYS A 193 21.84 -2.73 -3.74
N LYS A 194 20.97 -2.62 -4.75
CA LYS A 194 19.53 -2.35 -4.59
C LYS A 194 18.87 -3.44 -3.74
N GLU A 195 19.12 -4.71 -4.04
CA GLU A 195 18.55 -5.83 -3.29
C GLU A 195 18.97 -5.79 -1.81
N ARG A 196 20.26 -5.53 -1.51
CA ARG A 196 20.76 -5.35 -0.13
C ARG A 196 20.10 -4.17 0.60
N TYR A 197 19.76 -3.10 -0.11
CA TYR A 197 19.02 -1.95 0.42
C TYR A 197 17.52 -2.26 0.64
N GLU A 198 16.88 -2.98 -0.27
CA GLU A 198 15.46 -3.37 -0.11
C GLU A 198 15.25 -4.34 1.06
N ARG A 199 16.22 -5.22 1.34
CA ARG A 199 16.24 -6.06 2.56
C ARG A 199 16.31 -5.21 3.84
N LEU A 200 17.09 -4.13 3.86
CA LEU A 200 17.11 -3.18 4.99
C LEU A 200 15.76 -2.48 5.19
N SER A 201 15.04 -2.15 4.12
CA SER A 201 13.66 -1.64 4.24
C SER A 201 12.70 -2.69 4.80
N SER A 202 12.91 -3.98 4.50
CA SER A 202 12.12 -5.06 5.10
C SER A 202 12.41 -5.26 6.59
N LEU A 203 13.64 -4.98 7.04
CA LEU A 203 14.02 -4.96 8.46
C LEU A 203 13.29 -3.87 9.24
N ASP A 204 13.17 -2.66 8.70
CA ASP A 204 12.40 -1.59 9.34
C ASP A 204 10.90 -1.96 9.46
N ASN A 205 10.33 -2.59 8.43
CA ASN A 205 8.95 -3.11 8.48
C ASN A 205 8.78 -4.24 9.52
N MET A 206 9.77 -5.14 9.67
CA MET A 206 9.75 -6.18 10.71
C MET A 206 9.89 -5.58 12.12
N ARG A 207 10.71 -4.53 12.30
CA ARG A 207 10.80 -3.77 13.56
C ARG A 207 9.48 -3.08 13.92
N GLN A 208 8.81 -2.43 12.97
CA GLN A 208 7.48 -1.84 13.17
C GLN A 208 6.44 -2.92 13.56
N SER A 209 6.43 -4.05 12.85
CA SER A 209 5.52 -5.17 13.11
C SER A 209 5.71 -5.76 14.53
N LEU A 210 6.96 -5.87 14.98
CA LEU A 210 7.31 -6.28 16.34
C LEU A 210 6.81 -5.27 17.39
N GLU A 211 6.89 -3.97 17.11
CA GLU A 211 6.39 -2.93 18.01
C GLU A 211 4.86 -2.96 18.13
N ASP A 212 4.15 -3.17 17.02
CA ASP A 212 2.69 -3.29 17.04
C ASP A 212 2.21 -4.61 17.66
N LEU A 213 3.03 -5.68 17.64
CA LEU A 213 2.78 -6.89 18.42
C LEU A 213 2.97 -6.67 19.93
N LYS A 214 3.95 -5.85 20.39
CA LYS A 214 4.05 -5.47 21.82
C LYS A 214 2.80 -4.72 22.30
N LYS A 215 2.26 -3.81 21.48
CA LYS A 215 1.03 -3.05 21.81
C LYS A 215 -0.18 -3.99 21.93
N LYS A 216 -0.28 -5.00 21.05
CA LYS A 216 -1.27 -6.07 21.14
C LYS A 216 -1.08 -6.94 22.38
N MET A 217 0.16 -7.32 22.73
CA MET A 217 0.48 -8.06 23.95
C MET A 217 -0.04 -7.34 25.21
N ALA A 218 0.25 -6.04 25.33
CA ALA A 218 -0.16 -5.25 26.50
C ALA A 218 -1.68 -5.28 26.71
N TRP A 219 -2.47 -5.03 25.67
CA TRP A 219 -3.94 -5.09 25.74
C TRP A 219 -4.50 -6.53 25.82
N CYS A 220 -3.74 -7.53 25.38
CA CYS A 220 -4.11 -8.95 25.54
C CYS A 220 -4.10 -9.39 27.00
N LEU A 221 -3.08 -8.97 27.77
CA LEU A 221 -2.95 -9.28 29.19
C LEU A 221 -4.05 -8.62 30.04
N VAL A 222 -4.45 -7.39 29.68
CA VAL A 222 -5.63 -6.73 30.27
C VAL A 222 -6.89 -7.56 30.01
N ARG A 223 -7.11 -8.03 28.78
CA ARG A 223 -8.29 -8.85 28.44
C ARG A 223 -8.37 -10.15 29.23
N GLU A 224 -7.25 -10.84 29.47
CA GLU A 224 -7.26 -12.04 30.32
C GLU A 224 -7.68 -11.72 31.76
N LYS A 225 -7.27 -10.57 32.30
CA LYS A 225 -7.69 -10.10 33.64
C LYS A 225 -9.16 -9.69 33.68
N GLU A 226 -9.64 -8.97 32.67
CA GLU A 226 -11.08 -8.65 32.53
C GLU A 226 -11.94 -9.92 32.54
N THR A 227 -11.55 -10.97 31.79
CA THR A 227 -12.29 -12.24 31.81
C THR A 227 -12.19 -13.02 33.12
N GLN A 228 -11.17 -12.76 33.97
CA GLN A 228 -11.08 -13.36 35.31
C GLN A 228 -12.04 -12.65 36.29
N VAL A 229 -12.14 -11.32 36.20
CA VAL A 229 -13.12 -10.51 36.95
C VAL A 229 -14.54 -10.89 36.54
N GLU A 230 -14.84 -10.91 35.24
CA GLU A 230 -16.15 -11.24 34.67
C GLU A 230 -16.63 -12.66 35.08
N GLN A 231 -15.72 -13.65 35.12
CA GLN A 231 -16.02 -15.00 35.60
C GLN A 231 -16.26 -15.08 37.12
N LEU A 232 -15.63 -14.23 37.93
CA LEU A 232 -15.87 -14.15 39.37
C LEU A 232 -17.21 -13.46 39.66
N MET A 233 -17.55 -12.39 38.94
CA MET A 233 -18.87 -11.75 39.03
C MET A 233 -20.00 -12.74 38.71
N GLU A 234 -19.87 -13.50 37.61
CA GLU A 234 -20.87 -14.50 37.22
C GLU A 234 -20.97 -15.68 38.21
N GLN A 235 -19.94 -15.94 39.03
CA GLN A 235 -19.98 -16.92 40.12
C GLN A 235 -20.67 -16.37 41.37
N ILE A 236 -20.39 -15.11 41.73
CA ILE A 236 -21.04 -14.42 42.85
C ILE A 236 -22.56 -14.31 42.60
N GLU A 237 -22.98 -13.87 41.41
CA GLU A 237 -24.40 -13.75 41.05
C GLU A 237 -25.15 -15.10 41.13
N LYS A 238 -24.49 -16.21 40.80
CA LYS A 238 -25.06 -17.57 40.87
C LYS A 238 -25.27 -18.07 42.29
N GLU A 239 -24.42 -17.68 43.24
CA GLU A 239 -24.58 -18.07 44.65
C GLU A 239 -25.42 -17.06 45.45
N GLU A 240 -25.43 -15.77 45.09
CA GLU A 240 -26.39 -14.79 45.63
C GLU A 240 -27.84 -15.12 45.24
N SER A 241 -28.06 -15.69 44.04
CA SER A 241 -29.38 -16.13 43.60
C SER A 241 -29.82 -17.51 44.16
N ASN A 242 -29.02 -18.14 45.03
CA ASN A 242 -29.27 -19.49 45.54
C ASN A 242 -30.15 -19.52 46.82
N CYS A 243 -31.32 -18.87 46.77
CA CYS A 243 -32.27 -18.64 47.88
C CYS A 243 -32.76 -19.89 48.66
N LYS A 244 -32.43 -21.11 48.19
CA LYS A 244 -32.92 -22.41 48.67
C LYS A 244 -32.60 -22.74 50.13
N ASN A 245 -31.76 -21.96 50.81
CA ASN A 245 -31.46 -22.14 52.22
C ASN A 245 -32.30 -21.20 53.11
N GLU A 246 -32.55 -19.97 52.67
CA GLU A 246 -33.40 -19.00 53.37
C GLU A 246 -34.87 -19.46 53.40
N GLU A 247 -35.39 -19.92 52.25
CA GLU A 247 -36.75 -20.48 52.15
C GLU A 247 -36.96 -21.67 53.12
N LYS A 248 -35.96 -22.54 53.23
CA LYS A 248 -36.00 -23.70 54.14
C LYS A 248 -35.90 -23.29 55.61
N LEU A 249 -35.12 -22.25 55.91
CA LEU A 249 -34.99 -21.72 57.26
C LEU A 249 -36.33 -21.17 57.75
N GLN A 250 -36.99 -20.30 56.97
CA GLN A 250 -38.31 -19.77 57.30
C GLN A 250 -39.38 -20.88 57.45
N LEU A 251 -39.36 -21.88 56.56
CA LEU A 251 -40.25 -23.05 56.64
C LEU A 251 -39.95 -24.00 57.82
N CYS A 252 -38.74 -23.95 58.38
CA CYS A 252 -38.40 -24.68 59.60
C CYS A 252 -38.83 -23.89 60.86
N GLN A 253 -38.57 -22.59 60.89
CA GLN A 253 -38.86 -21.72 62.03
C GLN A 253 -40.37 -21.62 62.31
N THR A 254 -41.20 -21.58 61.26
CA THR A 254 -42.67 -21.66 61.37
C THR A 254 -43.17 -23.02 61.89
N LYS A 255 -42.42 -24.12 61.71
CA LYS A 255 -42.76 -25.43 62.28
C LYS A 255 -42.33 -25.55 63.74
N VAL A 256 -41.17 -25.00 64.11
CA VAL A 256 -40.70 -24.95 65.51
C VAL A 256 -41.72 -24.22 66.38
N THR A 257 -42.12 -23.01 66.01
CA THR A 257 -43.10 -22.22 66.79
C THR A 257 -44.48 -22.89 66.92
N ALA A 258 -44.84 -23.76 65.97
CA ALA A 258 -46.06 -24.56 66.05
C ALA A 258 -45.91 -25.77 67.00
N ALA A 259 -44.74 -26.41 67.02
CA ALA A 259 -44.43 -27.55 67.89
C ALA A 259 -44.28 -27.12 69.37
N GLU A 260 -43.57 -26.03 69.65
CA GLU A 260 -43.40 -25.47 71.00
C GLU A 260 -44.74 -25.18 71.68
N LYS A 261 -45.68 -24.59 70.93
CA LYS A 261 -47.04 -24.31 71.42
C LYS A 261 -47.78 -25.59 71.81
N ARG A 262 -47.65 -26.65 71.00
CA ARG A 262 -48.24 -27.97 71.28
C ARG A 262 -47.61 -28.62 72.52
N LYS A 263 -46.30 -28.45 72.75
CA LYS A 263 -45.61 -28.90 73.96
C LYS A 263 -46.16 -28.24 75.22
N GLN A 264 -46.33 -26.90 75.22
CA GLN A 264 -46.85 -26.17 76.39
C GLN A 264 -48.25 -26.62 76.82
N ASP A 265 -49.13 -26.97 75.88
CA ASP A 265 -50.51 -27.37 76.20
C ASP A 265 -50.62 -28.81 76.70
N ILE A 266 -49.65 -29.69 76.40
CA ILE A 266 -49.50 -31.01 77.03
C ILE A 266 -48.91 -30.85 78.44
N GLN A 267 -47.89 -30.02 78.60
CA GLN A 267 -47.15 -29.85 79.85
C GLN A 267 -48.04 -29.34 81.01
N LYS A 268 -49.06 -28.52 80.72
CA LYS A 268 -50.07 -28.06 81.70
C LYS A 268 -51.04 -29.15 82.17
N LYS A 269 -51.21 -30.23 81.42
CA LYS A 269 -52.06 -31.37 81.85
C LYS A 269 -51.29 -32.27 82.82
N LEU A 270 -50.04 -32.57 82.49
CA LEU A 270 -49.18 -33.45 83.30
C LEU A 270 -48.83 -32.88 84.69
N SER A 271 -48.91 -31.56 84.91
CA SER A 271 -48.74 -30.99 86.26
C SER A 271 -49.87 -31.35 87.22
N MET A 272 -51.09 -31.63 86.74
CA MET A 272 -52.23 -31.95 87.62
C MET A 272 -52.32 -33.43 88.03
N LEU A 273 -51.58 -34.33 87.36
CA LEU A 273 -51.57 -35.77 87.65
C LEU A 273 -50.38 -36.20 88.54
N ARG A 274 -49.35 -35.36 88.67
CA ARG A 274 -48.14 -35.72 89.43
C ARG A 274 -48.34 -35.75 90.95
N GLU A 275 -49.30 -35.01 91.49
CA GLU A 275 -49.55 -34.95 92.94
C GLU A 275 -50.17 -36.24 93.50
N GLU A 276 -50.78 -37.10 92.66
CA GLU A 276 -51.25 -38.45 93.07
C GLU A 276 -50.21 -39.56 92.79
N GLU A 277 -49.25 -39.35 91.88
CA GLU A 277 -48.29 -40.39 91.46
C GLU A 277 -47.12 -40.60 92.45
N GLU A 278 -46.82 -39.59 93.28
CA GLU A 278 -45.57 -39.54 94.04
C GLU A 278 -45.56 -40.41 95.32
N SER A 279 -46.73 -40.79 95.85
CA SER A 279 -46.82 -41.57 97.10
C SER A 279 -46.58 -43.08 96.95
N LEU A 280 -46.39 -43.60 95.73
CA LEU A 280 -46.45 -45.04 95.42
C LEU A 280 -45.20 -45.61 94.71
N LYS A 281 -44.15 -44.82 94.48
CA LYS A 281 -43.01 -45.22 93.63
C LYS A 281 -41.81 -45.85 94.33
N GLU A 282 -41.74 -45.84 95.65
CA GLU A 282 -40.52 -46.21 96.39
C GLU A 282 -40.23 -47.73 96.40
N GLU A 283 -41.25 -48.60 96.31
CA GLU A 283 -41.07 -50.05 96.48
C GLU A 283 -40.51 -50.79 95.25
N SER A 284 -40.70 -50.28 94.02
CA SER A 284 -40.43 -51.05 92.79
C SER A 284 -38.95 -51.02 92.33
N ARG A 285 -38.11 -50.19 92.95
CA ARG A 285 -36.81 -49.76 92.39
C ARG A 285 -35.62 -50.69 92.66
N LYS A 286 -35.80 -52.02 92.63
CA LYS A 286 -34.76 -52.99 93.08
C LYS A 286 -34.45 -54.18 92.17
N MET A 287 -35.01 -54.28 90.96
CA MET A 287 -34.89 -55.53 90.18
C MET A 287 -34.80 -55.37 88.65
N LYS A 288 -33.79 -54.64 88.15
CA LYS A 288 -33.30 -54.71 86.74
C LYS A 288 -31.96 -53.97 86.54
N GLU A 289 -30.86 -54.70 86.67
CA GLU A 289 -29.55 -54.39 86.08
C GLU A 289 -28.93 -55.71 85.56
N GLU A 290 -27.81 -55.61 84.81
CA GLU A 290 -27.29 -56.60 83.85
C GLU A 290 -28.17 -56.70 82.56
N ILE A 291 -27.64 -56.86 81.34
CA ILE A 291 -26.36 -57.42 80.86
C ILE A 291 -25.61 -56.48 79.86
N LYS A 292 -24.29 -56.69 79.70
CA LYS A 292 -23.30 -55.98 78.83
C LYS A 292 -23.54 -56.25 77.32
N VAL A 293 -23.43 -55.30 76.38
CA VAL A 293 -22.25 -54.55 75.84
C VAL A 293 -21.20 -55.40 75.09
N LYS A 294 -21.15 -55.30 73.75
CA LYS A 294 -20.03 -55.52 72.76
C LYS A 294 -20.59 -55.79 71.33
N THR A 295 -19.96 -55.54 70.16
CA THR A 295 -18.72 -54.80 69.79
C THR A 295 -18.80 -54.20 68.36
N LYS A 296 -17.79 -53.39 67.99
CA LYS A 296 -17.48 -52.84 66.64
C LYS A 296 -17.29 -53.90 65.54
N ALA A 297 -17.52 -53.51 64.28
CA ALA A 297 -16.61 -53.82 63.15
C ALA A 297 -16.76 -52.77 62.01
N GLN A 298 -15.64 -52.40 61.38
CA GLN A 298 -15.61 -51.67 60.11
C GLN A 298 -15.19 -52.62 58.99
N LYS A 299 -15.74 -52.49 57.78
CA LYS A 299 -15.02 -52.73 56.51
C LYS A 299 -15.82 -52.29 55.28
N ASN A 300 -15.09 -51.75 54.31
CA ASN A 300 -15.29 -51.79 52.83
C ASN A 300 -14.84 -50.49 52.18
N GLN A 301 -13.51 -50.31 52.08
CA GLN A 301 -12.86 -49.18 51.41
C GLN A 301 -11.89 -49.74 50.36
N GLU A 302 -12.42 -50.38 49.31
CA GLU A 302 -11.59 -51.16 48.37
C GLU A 302 -12.17 -51.25 46.93
N GLN A 303 -13.22 -50.50 46.62
CA GLN A 303 -13.89 -50.51 45.30
C GLN A 303 -13.78 -49.20 44.49
N LEU A 304 -13.12 -48.16 45.03
CA LEU A 304 -13.11 -46.83 44.40
C LEU A 304 -12.06 -46.68 43.28
N GLU A 305 -10.82 -47.17 43.49
CA GLU A 305 -9.66 -46.86 42.66
C GLU A 305 -9.66 -47.44 41.22
N LYS A 306 -10.59 -48.34 40.88
CA LYS A 306 -10.65 -48.94 39.53
C LYS A 306 -11.37 -48.07 38.51
N LEU A 307 -12.37 -47.28 38.91
CA LEU A 307 -13.22 -46.54 37.97
C LEU A 307 -12.60 -45.22 37.48
N GLU A 308 -11.67 -44.64 38.24
CA GLU A 308 -11.06 -43.34 37.90
C GLU A 308 -10.09 -43.43 36.72
N LYS A 309 -9.45 -44.60 36.51
CA LYS A 309 -8.40 -44.77 35.49
C LYS A 309 -8.91 -44.91 34.06
N GLU A 310 -10.16 -45.35 33.87
CA GLU A 310 -10.77 -45.47 32.53
C GLU A 310 -11.37 -44.12 32.05
N SER A 311 -11.80 -43.26 32.98
CA SER A 311 -12.37 -41.95 32.68
C SER A 311 -11.34 -40.94 32.12
N SER A 312 -10.07 -41.05 32.52
CA SER A 312 -9.03 -40.09 32.12
C SER A 312 -8.63 -40.21 30.64
N ALA A 313 -8.49 -41.44 30.12
CA ALA A 313 -8.05 -41.69 28.75
C ALA A 313 -9.05 -41.16 27.71
N LEU A 314 -10.35 -41.43 27.91
CA LEU A 314 -11.40 -41.04 26.96
C LEU A 314 -11.58 -39.51 26.88
N ASN A 315 -11.30 -38.78 27.96
CA ASN A 315 -11.33 -37.32 28.00
C ASN A 315 -10.16 -36.67 27.24
N GLN A 316 -9.05 -37.39 27.01
CA GLN A 316 -7.93 -36.86 26.22
C GLN A 316 -8.23 -36.93 24.72
N GLU A 317 -8.79 -38.05 24.23
CA GLU A 317 -9.12 -38.23 22.81
C GLU A 317 -10.13 -37.19 22.28
N ILE A 318 -11.04 -36.72 23.15
CA ILE A 318 -12.01 -35.66 22.85
C ILE A 318 -11.29 -34.32 22.63
N LYS A 319 -10.29 -33.97 23.46
CA LYS A 319 -9.53 -32.71 23.34
C LYS A 319 -8.73 -32.66 22.05
N ASP A 320 -8.04 -33.76 21.72
CA ASP A 320 -7.17 -33.82 20.54
C ASP A 320 -7.99 -33.64 19.24
N LYS A 321 -9.19 -34.25 19.19
CA LYS A 321 -10.15 -34.08 18.07
C LYS A 321 -10.77 -32.69 17.99
N GLN A 322 -11.06 -32.05 19.13
CA GLN A 322 -11.49 -30.64 19.17
C GLN A 322 -10.39 -29.69 18.67
N GLN A 323 -9.13 -29.94 19.03
CA GLN A 323 -8.00 -29.11 18.58
C GLN A 323 -7.75 -29.21 17.07
N ALA A 324 -8.01 -30.37 16.46
CA ALA A 324 -7.95 -30.53 15.01
C ALA A 324 -9.04 -29.73 14.27
N LEU A 325 -10.27 -29.72 14.81
CA LEU A 325 -11.40 -28.97 14.22
C LEU A 325 -11.19 -27.44 14.24
N LEU A 326 -10.59 -26.91 15.30
CA LEU A 326 -10.24 -25.48 15.38
C LEU A 326 -9.28 -25.07 14.27
N LYS A 327 -8.25 -25.88 13.99
CA LYS A 327 -7.27 -25.60 12.92
C LYS A 327 -7.91 -25.58 11.53
N GLY A 328 -8.81 -26.52 11.23
CA GLY A 328 -9.53 -26.54 9.95
C GLY A 328 -10.39 -25.30 9.74
N ARG A 329 -11.14 -24.87 10.79
CA ARG A 329 -11.94 -23.64 10.74
C ARG A 329 -11.08 -22.38 10.55
N GLU A 330 -9.95 -22.29 11.26
CA GLU A 330 -8.97 -21.20 11.07
C GLU A 330 -8.42 -21.12 9.64
N GLU A 331 -8.24 -22.24 8.96
CA GLU A 331 -7.78 -22.29 7.57
C GLU A 331 -8.88 -21.87 6.58
N TYR A 332 -10.11 -22.36 6.80
CA TYR A 332 -11.30 -21.94 6.05
C TYR A 332 -11.52 -20.42 6.12
N ASP A 333 -11.44 -19.82 7.30
CA ASP A 333 -11.66 -18.38 7.48
C ASP A 333 -10.60 -17.53 6.75
N LYS A 334 -9.32 -17.95 6.77
CA LYS A 334 -8.23 -17.29 6.03
C LYS A 334 -8.49 -17.33 4.52
N LEU A 335 -8.77 -18.51 3.98
CA LEU A 335 -9.07 -18.73 2.56
C LEU A 335 -10.33 -17.95 2.11
N SER A 336 -11.34 -17.83 2.98
CA SER A 336 -12.58 -17.09 2.69
C SER A 336 -12.41 -15.57 2.69
N ILE A 337 -11.32 -15.03 3.25
CA ILE A 337 -10.97 -13.61 3.13
C ILE A 337 -10.23 -13.37 1.80
N GLU A 338 -9.29 -14.25 1.44
CA GLU A 338 -8.56 -14.17 0.17
C GLU A 338 -9.49 -14.34 -1.04
N GLU A 339 -10.42 -15.30 -0.99
CA GLU A 339 -11.43 -15.54 -2.03
C GLU A 339 -12.28 -14.27 -2.31
N LYS A 340 -12.78 -13.61 -1.25
CA LYS A 340 -13.54 -12.36 -1.36
C LYS A 340 -12.70 -11.21 -1.92
N ASN A 341 -11.44 -11.08 -1.51
CA ASN A 341 -10.54 -10.04 -2.04
C ASN A 341 -10.29 -10.22 -3.54
N ILE A 342 -10.06 -11.46 -3.98
CA ILE A 342 -9.91 -11.82 -5.40
C ILE A 342 -11.22 -11.57 -6.17
N GLN A 343 -12.37 -11.90 -5.58
CA GLN A 343 -13.69 -11.70 -6.18
C GLN A 343 -14.02 -10.21 -6.39
N VAL A 344 -13.73 -9.33 -5.41
CA VAL A 344 -13.88 -7.88 -5.55
C VAL A 344 -12.94 -7.31 -6.62
N SER A 345 -11.70 -7.80 -6.68
CA SER A 345 -10.73 -7.43 -7.73
C SER A 345 -11.26 -7.82 -9.12
N LEU A 346 -11.75 -9.05 -9.28
CA LEU A 346 -12.36 -9.57 -10.50
C LEU A 346 -13.59 -8.74 -10.92
N GLU A 347 -14.51 -8.45 -10.01
CA GLU A 347 -15.69 -7.63 -10.30
C GLU A 347 -15.30 -6.23 -10.77
N SER A 348 -14.28 -5.61 -10.15
CA SER A 348 -13.79 -4.29 -10.58
C SER A 348 -13.25 -4.30 -12.02
N LYS A 349 -12.48 -5.33 -12.40
CA LYS A 349 -11.96 -5.50 -13.77
C LYS A 349 -13.07 -5.84 -14.77
N LEU A 350 -14.03 -6.70 -14.41
CA LEU A 350 -15.20 -7.02 -15.25
C LEU A 350 -16.07 -5.77 -15.50
N LYS A 351 -16.33 -4.98 -14.46
CA LYS A 351 -17.07 -3.71 -14.56
C LYS A 351 -16.37 -2.72 -15.47
N ARG A 352 -15.03 -2.63 -15.40
CA ARG A 352 -14.22 -1.83 -16.32
C ARG A 352 -14.24 -2.36 -17.76
N LYS A 353 -14.14 -3.68 -17.99
CA LYS A 353 -14.31 -4.28 -19.33
C LYS A 353 -15.68 -3.93 -19.92
N LYS A 354 -16.75 -4.05 -19.12
CA LYS A 354 -18.12 -3.66 -19.51
C LYS A 354 -18.21 -2.18 -19.90
N GLN A 355 -17.58 -1.28 -19.15
CA GLN A 355 -17.54 0.15 -19.46
C GLN A 355 -16.74 0.47 -20.74
N LEU A 356 -15.60 -0.20 -20.97
CA LEU A 356 -14.83 -0.04 -22.21
C LEU A 356 -15.64 -0.51 -23.43
N MET A 357 -16.26 -1.69 -23.37
CA MET A 357 -17.15 -2.19 -24.43
C MET A 357 -18.37 -1.28 -24.65
N ALA A 358 -18.97 -0.73 -23.59
CA ALA A 358 -20.06 0.24 -23.70
C ALA A 358 -19.60 1.58 -24.32
N SER A 359 -18.34 1.98 -24.11
CA SER A 359 -17.78 3.18 -24.73
C SER A 359 -17.59 3.06 -26.25
N ARG A 360 -17.51 1.84 -26.78
CA ARG A 360 -17.40 1.57 -28.22
C ARG A 360 -18.67 1.94 -29.01
N SER A 361 -19.84 1.97 -28.35
CA SER A 361 -21.09 2.43 -28.99
C SER A 361 -21.37 3.92 -28.78
N ASN A 362 -20.98 4.50 -27.64
CA ASN A 362 -21.04 5.94 -27.41
C ASN A 362 -20.02 6.38 -26.34
N ARG A 363 -19.07 7.26 -26.72
CA ARG A 363 -17.99 7.76 -25.84
C ARG A 363 -18.53 8.41 -24.55
N LEU A 364 -19.73 9.01 -24.58
CA LEU A 364 -20.35 9.64 -23.41
C LEU A 364 -20.65 8.63 -22.28
N ARG A 365 -20.81 7.33 -22.57
CA ARG A 365 -21.00 6.29 -21.55
C ARG A 365 -19.78 6.12 -20.62
N ARG A 366 -18.59 6.64 -20.98
CA ARG A 366 -17.42 6.72 -20.07
C ARG A 366 -17.71 7.54 -18.80
N PHE A 367 -18.60 8.54 -18.87
CA PHE A 367 -18.98 9.38 -17.72
C PHE A 367 -20.09 8.75 -16.85
N GLY A 368 -20.77 7.72 -17.34
CA GLY A 368 -21.80 6.96 -16.65
C GLY A 368 -22.69 6.20 -17.62
N ASP A 369 -23.12 5.01 -17.23
CA ASP A 369 -23.80 4.07 -18.13
C ASP A 369 -25.02 4.68 -18.83
N HIS A 370 -25.79 5.56 -18.17
CA HIS A 370 -26.97 6.27 -18.72
C HIS A 370 -26.72 7.77 -19.06
N MET A 371 -25.48 8.18 -19.29
CA MET A 371 -25.15 9.58 -19.56
C MET A 371 -25.79 10.16 -20.85
N PRO A 372 -25.81 9.45 -22.00
CA PRO A 372 -26.53 9.91 -23.19
C PRO A 372 -28.02 10.21 -22.92
N GLU A 373 -28.69 9.31 -22.20
CA GLU A 373 -30.12 9.36 -21.89
C GLU A 373 -30.47 10.50 -20.90
N LEU A 374 -29.56 10.83 -19.98
CA LEU A 374 -29.64 12.04 -19.16
C LEU A 374 -29.49 13.31 -20.01
N LEU A 375 -28.52 13.37 -20.91
CA LEU A 375 -28.25 14.56 -21.75
C LEU A 375 -29.42 14.86 -22.70
N GLU A 376 -30.04 13.83 -23.27
CA GLU A 376 -31.28 13.96 -24.04
C GLU A 376 -32.43 14.51 -23.16
N SER A 377 -32.56 14.01 -21.93
CA SER A 377 -33.57 14.49 -20.98
C SER A 377 -33.35 15.93 -20.53
N ILE A 378 -32.09 16.38 -20.40
CA ILE A 378 -31.72 17.78 -20.15
C ILE A 378 -32.11 18.65 -21.34
N ASN A 379 -31.79 18.23 -22.57
CA ASN A 379 -32.19 18.94 -23.80
C ASN A 379 -33.71 19.09 -23.89
N LYS A 380 -34.46 18.01 -23.61
CA LYS A 380 -35.92 17.98 -23.59
C LYS A 380 -36.51 18.91 -22.54
N ALA A 381 -35.95 18.93 -21.32
CA ALA A 381 -36.40 19.81 -20.25
C ALA A 381 -36.07 21.30 -20.53
N PHE A 382 -34.95 21.59 -21.20
CA PHE A 382 -34.61 22.96 -21.64
C PHE A 382 -35.57 23.43 -22.75
N ALA A 383 -35.86 22.59 -23.74
CA ALA A 383 -36.86 22.89 -24.78
C ALA A 383 -38.29 23.08 -24.22
N GLN A 384 -38.59 22.47 -23.06
CA GLN A 384 -39.83 22.69 -22.30
C GLN A 384 -39.80 23.95 -21.40
N GLY A 385 -38.76 24.78 -21.46
CA GLY A 385 -38.63 25.99 -20.63
C GLY A 385 -38.48 25.71 -19.12
N ARG A 386 -38.09 24.49 -18.72
CA ARG A 386 -37.95 24.12 -17.31
C ARG A 386 -36.67 24.65 -16.67
N PHE A 387 -35.67 24.95 -17.49
CA PHE A 387 -34.40 25.58 -17.10
C PHE A 387 -34.37 27.04 -17.60
N ILE A 388 -33.78 27.96 -16.82
CA ILE A 388 -33.51 29.34 -17.23
C ILE A 388 -32.29 29.38 -18.17
N LYS A 389 -31.16 28.80 -17.75
CA LYS A 389 -30.02 28.49 -18.64
C LYS A 389 -29.80 26.97 -18.68
N LYS A 390 -29.53 26.44 -19.87
CA LYS A 390 -29.23 25.02 -20.06
C LYS A 390 -27.95 24.64 -19.29
N PRO A 391 -27.98 23.66 -18.36
CA PRO A 391 -26.77 23.24 -17.65
C PRO A 391 -25.74 22.61 -18.60
N VAL A 392 -24.45 22.82 -18.30
CA VAL A 392 -23.33 22.42 -19.17
C VAL A 392 -22.54 21.30 -18.51
N GLY A 393 -22.35 20.18 -19.20
CA GLY A 393 -21.56 19.05 -18.70
C GLY A 393 -21.90 17.72 -19.41
N PRO A 394 -21.28 16.61 -18.97
CA PRO A 394 -20.25 16.55 -17.94
C PRO A 394 -18.95 17.24 -18.40
N ILE A 395 -18.23 17.90 -17.48
CA ILE A 395 -17.02 18.71 -17.81
C ILE A 395 -16.01 17.92 -18.66
N GLY A 396 -15.77 16.65 -18.34
CA GLY A 396 -14.82 15.81 -19.08
C GLY A 396 -15.21 15.49 -20.53
N ALA A 397 -16.47 15.74 -20.93
CA ALA A 397 -16.93 15.67 -22.31
C ALA A 397 -16.88 17.04 -23.04
N CYS A 398 -16.65 18.13 -22.29
CA CYS A 398 -16.57 19.51 -22.80
C CYS A 398 -15.12 20.01 -22.95
N ILE A 399 -14.13 19.13 -22.74
CA ILE A 399 -12.70 19.43 -22.80
C ILE A 399 -11.97 18.36 -23.64
N SER A 400 -10.90 18.75 -24.31
CA SER A 400 -9.97 17.85 -25.00
C SER A 400 -8.51 18.20 -24.71
N LEU A 401 -7.60 17.28 -25.00
CA LEU A 401 -6.16 17.45 -24.76
C LEU A 401 -5.44 17.85 -26.05
N LYS A 402 -4.48 18.78 -25.95
CA LYS A 402 -3.55 19.08 -27.04
C LYS A 402 -2.50 17.98 -27.24
N ASP A 403 -2.15 17.26 -26.18
CA ASP A 403 -1.26 16.10 -26.19
C ASP A 403 -1.94 14.92 -25.47
N PRO A 404 -2.33 13.84 -26.20
CA PRO A 404 -2.91 12.64 -25.59
C PRO A 404 -2.03 11.97 -24.53
N GLY A 405 -0.71 12.14 -24.61
CA GLY A 405 0.26 11.63 -23.63
C GLY A 405 0.18 12.30 -22.25
N LEU A 406 -0.68 13.31 -22.08
CA LEU A 406 -0.93 13.99 -20.80
C LEU A 406 -2.22 13.54 -20.10
N ALA A 407 -2.96 12.58 -20.67
CA ALA A 407 -4.28 12.18 -20.14
C ALA A 407 -4.24 11.68 -18.69
N VAL A 408 -3.24 10.87 -18.31
CA VAL A 408 -3.03 10.41 -16.94
C VAL A 408 -2.83 11.59 -15.97
N ALA A 409 -1.97 12.55 -16.35
CA ALA A 409 -1.67 13.73 -15.54
C ALA A 409 -2.91 14.62 -15.32
N VAL A 410 -3.67 14.89 -16.39
CA VAL A 410 -4.87 15.73 -16.32
C VAL A 410 -6.01 15.06 -15.58
N GLU A 411 -6.25 13.75 -15.78
CA GLU A 411 -7.24 13.01 -14.99
C GLU A 411 -6.83 12.91 -13.50
N SER A 412 -5.53 12.78 -13.22
CA SER A 412 -5.00 12.83 -11.85
C SER A 412 -5.20 14.19 -11.18
N CYS A 413 -5.23 15.28 -11.94
CA CYS A 413 -5.58 16.62 -11.43
C CYS A 413 -7.09 16.77 -11.21
N LEU A 414 -7.89 16.45 -12.22
CA LEU A 414 -9.33 16.73 -12.25
C LEU A 414 -10.17 15.72 -11.45
N LYS A 415 -9.78 14.44 -11.37
CA LYS A 415 -10.45 13.39 -10.58
C LYS A 415 -11.99 13.40 -10.77
N GLY A 416 -12.77 13.69 -9.72
CA GLY A 416 -14.24 13.71 -9.78
C GLY A 416 -14.85 14.81 -10.66
N PHE A 417 -14.10 15.87 -10.98
CA PHE A 417 -14.59 16.96 -11.83
C PHE A 417 -14.96 16.48 -13.24
N MET A 418 -14.36 15.39 -13.72
CA MET A 418 -14.63 14.81 -15.05
C MET A 418 -16.12 14.48 -15.31
N LYS A 419 -16.91 14.17 -14.27
CA LYS A 419 -18.35 13.87 -14.38
C LYS A 419 -19.27 15.05 -14.04
N THR A 420 -18.70 16.16 -13.60
CA THR A 420 -19.44 17.27 -12.96
C THR A 420 -20.19 18.12 -13.97
N PHE A 421 -21.31 18.71 -13.55
CA PHE A 421 -22.12 19.64 -14.35
C PHE A 421 -22.10 21.05 -13.77
N CYS A 422 -22.13 22.06 -14.63
CA CYS A 422 -22.28 23.47 -14.26
C CYS A 422 -23.74 23.92 -14.41
N CYS A 423 -24.26 24.66 -13.45
CA CYS A 423 -25.56 25.33 -13.47
C CYS A 423 -25.39 26.82 -13.19
N ASP A 424 -26.13 27.66 -13.90
CA ASP A 424 -26.05 29.11 -13.74
C ASP A 424 -26.57 29.59 -12.38
N ASN A 425 -27.56 28.88 -11.82
CA ASN A 425 -28.30 29.28 -10.63
C ASN A 425 -28.92 28.07 -9.90
N TYR A 426 -29.29 28.27 -8.63
CA TYR A 426 -29.87 27.23 -7.75
C TYR A 426 -31.27 26.74 -8.16
N ARG A 427 -31.98 27.43 -9.07
CA ARG A 427 -33.27 26.94 -9.60
C ARG A 427 -33.02 25.85 -10.64
N ASP A 428 -32.11 26.12 -11.57
CA ASP A 428 -31.68 25.17 -12.59
C ASP A 428 -30.98 23.96 -11.94
N GLU A 429 -30.21 24.18 -10.88
CA GLU A 429 -29.62 23.09 -10.08
C GLU A 429 -30.69 22.11 -9.57
N LYS A 430 -31.79 22.61 -8.97
CA LYS A 430 -32.89 21.76 -8.47
C LYS A 430 -33.58 20.96 -9.57
N VAL A 431 -33.73 21.55 -10.77
CA VAL A 431 -34.31 20.85 -11.93
C VAL A 431 -33.35 19.75 -12.41
N LEU A 432 -32.04 20.01 -12.46
CA LEU A 432 -31.03 19.02 -12.84
C LEU A 432 -30.91 17.90 -11.80
N GLN A 433 -30.93 18.20 -10.50
CA GLN A 433 -30.99 17.19 -9.43
C GLN A 433 -32.21 16.28 -9.59
N GLY A 434 -33.38 16.85 -9.87
CA GLY A 434 -34.62 16.11 -10.12
C GLY A 434 -34.52 15.14 -11.30
N LEU A 435 -33.95 15.58 -12.43
CA LEU A 435 -33.69 14.70 -13.60
C LEU A 435 -32.67 13.61 -13.27
N MET A 436 -31.54 13.95 -12.64
CA MET A 436 -30.50 12.98 -12.27
C MET A 436 -31.01 11.88 -11.34
N SER A 437 -32.03 12.16 -10.52
CA SER A 437 -32.59 11.20 -9.57
C SER A 437 -33.29 10.00 -10.24
N SER A 438 -33.64 10.12 -11.53
CA SER A 438 -34.17 9.01 -12.34
C SER A 438 -33.09 8.10 -12.95
N TYR A 439 -31.83 8.53 -12.99
CA TYR A 439 -30.73 7.84 -13.68
C TYR A 439 -29.60 7.38 -12.75
N PHE A 440 -29.49 7.94 -11.55
CA PHE A 440 -28.41 7.65 -10.60
C PHE A 440 -28.97 7.23 -9.23
N PRO A 441 -28.68 6.01 -8.74
CA PRO A 441 -29.07 5.61 -7.38
C PRO A 441 -28.37 6.49 -6.32
N LYS A 442 -28.99 6.57 -5.13
CA LYS A 442 -28.53 7.40 -4.01
C LYS A 442 -27.04 7.18 -3.73
N GLY A 443 -26.27 8.27 -3.69
CA GLY A 443 -24.82 8.28 -3.49
C GLY A 443 -23.96 8.24 -4.77
N SER A 444 -24.51 7.88 -5.93
CA SER A 444 -23.75 7.81 -7.20
C SER A 444 -23.93 9.01 -8.14
N ARG A 445 -24.72 10.02 -7.72
CA ARG A 445 -25.05 11.20 -8.53
C ARG A 445 -23.79 12.04 -8.83
N PRO A 446 -23.58 12.51 -10.08
CA PRO A 446 -22.52 13.47 -10.38
C PRO A 446 -22.68 14.78 -9.59
N GLN A 447 -21.56 15.41 -9.26
CA GLN A 447 -21.55 16.75 -8.66
C GLN A 447 -22.18 17.76 -9.61
N ILE A 448 -22.89 18.74 -9.04
CA ILE A 448 -23.31 19.96 -9.75
C ILE A 448 -22.60 21.12 -9.06
N ILE A 449 -22.11 22.07 -9.85
CA ILE A 449 -21.50 23.32 -9.39
C ILE A 449 -22.40 24.46 -9.87
N VAL A 450 -22.74 25.36 -8.96
CA VAL A 450 -23.56 26.53 -9.26
C VAL A 450 -22.65 27.75 -9.39
N CYS A 451 -22.51 28.28 -10.60
CA CYS A 451 -21.68 29.43 -10.92
C CYS A 451 -22.35 30.26 -12.03
N PRO A 452 -22.43 31.61 -11.92
CA PRO A 452 -23.08 32.43 -12.96
C PRO A 452 -22.39 32.28 -14.32
N PHE A 453 -23.16 31.98 -15.36
CA PHE A 453 -22.59 31.76 -16.68
C PHE A 453 -22.17 33.09 -17.32
N THR A 454 -20.95 33.09 -17.84
CA THR A 454 -20.25 34.22 -18.46
C THR A 454 -19.75 33.80 -19.85
N ASP A 455 -19.91 34.67 -20.84
CA ASP A 455 -19.57 34.39 -22.24
C ASP A 455 -18.09 34.66 -22.58
N SER A 456 -17.30 35.05 -21.58
CA SER A 456 -15.86 35.36 -21.69
C SER A 456 -15.06 34.64 -20.61
N VAL A 457 -13.87 34.14 -20.96
CA VAL A 457 -12.92 33.60 -19.98
C VAL A 457 -12.40 34.73 -19.09
N TYR A 458 -12.15 34.45 -17.81
CA TYR A 458 -11.58 35.44 -16.88
C TYR A 458 -10.22 35.96 -17.35
N ASN A 459 -9.91 37.23 -17.04
CA ASN A 459 -8.56 37.75 -17.24
C ASN A 459 -7.59 37.11 -16.22
N LEU A 460 -6.60 36.35 -16.71
CA LEU A 460 -5.61 35.62 -15.91
C LEU A 460 -4.25 36.34 -15.80
N GLN A 461 -4.14 37.57 -16.30
CA GLN A 461 -2.91 38.35 -16.30
C GLN A 461 -2.35 38.50 -14.87
N GLY A 462 -1.15 37.95 -14.64
CA GLY A 462 -0.50 37.94 -13.33
C GLY A 462 -1.02 36.90 -12.31
N ARG A 463 -2.10 36.16 -12.62
CA ARG A 463 -2.67 35.08 -11.79
C ARG A 463 -2.13 33.69 -12.16
N GLY A 464 -1.95 33.41 -13.46
CA GLY A 464 -1.44 32.12 -13.92
C GLY A 464 0.03 31.86 -13.54
N VAL A 465 0.42 30.58 -13.51
CA VAL A 465 1.83 30.16 -13.53
C VAL A 465 2.38 30.32 -14.94
N HIS A 466 3.64 30.72 -15.06
CA HIS A 466 4.36 30.75 -16.34
C HIS A 466 5.74 30.10 -16.18
N HIS A 467 6.10 29.23 -17.11
CA HIS A 467 7.40 28.57 -17.16
C HIS A 467 7.74 28.27 -18.63
N PRO A 468 8.95 28.60 -19.13
CA PRO A 468 9.26 28.54 -20.57
C PRO A 468 9.19 27.14 -21.17
N GLU A 469 9.35 26.09 -20.35
CA GLU A 469 9.45 24.70 -20.81
C GLU A 469 8.29 23.79 -20.35
N PHE A 470 7.44 24.26 -19.43
CA PHE A 470 6.41 23.41 -18.81
C PHE A 470 5.05 24.11 -18.85
N PRO A 471 4.06 23.56 -19.58
CA PRO A 471 2.73 24.15 -19.66
C PRO A 471 1.95 24.01 -18.35
N SER A 472 0.99 24.90 -18.11
CA SER A 472 -0.04 24.70 -17.10
C SER A 472 -1.08 23.66 -17.54
N VAL A 473 -1.89 23.16 -16.60
CA VAL A 473 -3.03 22.28 -16.91
C VAL A 473 -4.02 22.99 -17.84
N LEU A 474 -4.20 24.31 -17.70
CA LEU A 474 -4.98 25.13 -18.62
C LEU A 474 -4.38 25.14 -20.03
N ASP A 475 -3.08 25.33 -20.16
CA ASP A 475 -2.39 25.37 -21.47
C ASP A 475 -2.45 24.02 -22.20
N CYS A 476 -2.52 22.91 -21.47
CA CYS A 476 -2.62 21.55 -22.04
C CYS A 476 -4.01 21.22 -22.59
N LEU A 477 -5.03 21.98 -22.20
CA LEU A 477 -6.43 21.75 -22.55
C LEU A 477 -6.87 22.59 -23.74
N ASN A 478 -7.83 22.04 -24.49
CA ASN A 478 -8.67 22.76 -25.44
C ASN A 478 -10.11 22.72 -24.89
N ILE A 479 -10.70 23.90 -24.67
CA ILE A 479 -12.00 24.07 -24.03
C ILE A 479 -12.77 25.15 -24.79
N GLU A 480 -13.84 24.75 -25.48
CA GLU A 480 -14.63 25.65 -26.33
C GLU A 480 -15.59 26.55 -25.54
N ASN A 481 -16.00 26.12 -24.34
CA ASN A 481 -17.04 26.80 -23.55
C ASN A 481 -16.42 27.58 -22.37
N PRO A 482 -16.51 28.92 -22.35
CA PRO A 482 -15.93 29.76 -21.29
C PRO A 482 -16.40 29.41 -19.87
N VAL A 483 -17.65 28.95 -19.71
CA VAL A 483 -18.20 28.52 -18.41
C VAL A 483 -17.40 27.34 -17.83
N ILE A 484 -16.98 26.41 -18.67
CA ILE A 484 -16.20 25.24 -18.26
C ILE A 484 -14.78 25.65 -17.87
N THR A 485 -14.16 26.54 -18.66
CA THR A 485 -12.83 27.13 -18.37
C THR A 485 -12.85 27.88 -17.03
N ASN A 486 -13.81 28.79 -16.86
CA ASN A 486 -13.98 29.59 -15.63
C ASN A 486 -14.29 28.71 -14.41
N CYS A 487 -15.15 27.69 -14.55
CA CYS A 487 -15.44 26.74 -13.47
C CYS A 487 -14.20 25.94 -13.05
N LEU A 488 -13.32 25.54 -13.97
CA LEU A 488 -12.08 24.84 -13.63
C LEU A 488 -11.03 25.78 -13.02
N ILE A 489 -10.99 27.05 -13.43
CA ILE A 489 -10.17 28.10 -12.81
C ILE A 489 -10.60 28.34 -11.35
N ASP A 490 -11.90 28.48 -11.07
CA ASP A 490 -12.38 28.75 -9.71
C ASP A 490 -12.27 27.53 -8.78
N MET A 491 -12.59 26.33 -9.28
CA MET A 491 -12.74 25.14 -8.44
C MET A 491 -11.50 24.25 -8.37
N ARG A 492 -10.54 24.44 -9.28
CA ARG A 492 -9.25 23.75 -9.28
C ARG A 492 -8.05 24.68 -9.40
N GLY A 493 -8.19 25.87 -9.95
CA GLY A 493 -7.05 26.75 -10.23
C GLY A 493 -6.11 26.13 -11.27
N ILE A 494 -6.64 25.59 -12.38
CA ILE A 494 -5.86 24.89 -13.42
C ILE A 494 -4.79 25.78 -14.08
N GLU A 495 -4.93 27.10 -13.98
CA GLU A 495 -3.93 28.10 -14.36
C GLU A 495 -2.74 28.19 -13.38
N THR A 496 -2.79 27.52 -12.23
CA THR A 496 -1.72 27.53 -11.18
C THR A 496 -1.00 26.18 -11.04
N ILE A 497 -1.29 25.22 -11.93
CA ILE A 497 -0.80 23.84 -11.85
C ILE A 497 0.03 23.52 -13.08
N LEU A 498 1.27 23.05 -12.91
CA LEU A 498 2.16 22.67 -14.03
C LEU A 498 2.03 21.18 -14.39
N ILE A 499 2.30 20.85 -15.66
CA ILE A 499 2.53 19.46 -16.08
C ILE A 499 4.00 19.28 -16.48
N ILE A 500 4.72 18.43 -15.73
CA ILE A 500 6.16 18.20 -15.88
C ILE A 500 6.40 16.71 -16.07
N LYS A 501 6.46 16.27 -17.34
CA LYS A 501 6.43 14.84 -17.72
C LYS A 501 7.39 13.96 -16.92
N GLU A 502 8.65 14.37 -16.74
CA GLU A 502 9.68 13.60 -16.03
C GLU A 502 9.70 13.83 -14.51
N LYS A 503 9.53 12.75 -13.72
CA LYS A 503 9.61 12.74 -12.23
C LYS A 503 10.81 13.48 -11.65
N ALA A 504 12.00 13.30 -12.24
CA ALA A 504 13.24 13.93 -11.77
C ALA A 504 13.25 15.45 -12.00
N ARG A 505 12.65 15.92 -13.10
CA ARG A 505 12.56 17.35 -13.43
C ARG A 505 11.46 18.01 -12.60
N ALA A 506 10.31 17.35 -12.42
CA ALA A 506 9.25 17.79 -11.52
C ALA A 506 9.77 18.04 -10.09
N ARG A 507 10.59 17.12 -9.56
CA ARG A 507 11.25 17.30 -8.26
C ARG A 507 12.24 18.48 -8.25
N LYS A 508 13.09 18.63 -9.29
CA LYS A 508 14.05 19.76 -9.37
C LYS A 508 13.33 21.12 -9.38
N VAL A 509 12.27 21.25 -10.19
CA VAL A 509 11.51 22.50 -10.37
C VAL A 509 10.71 22.87 -9.12
N MET A 510 10.01 21.90 -8.51
CA MET A 510 9.11 22.17 -7.39
C MET A 510 9.80 22.18 -6.02
N GLN A 511 10.89 21.43 -5.86
CA GLN A 511 11.51 21.14 -4.55
C GLN A 511 13.03 21.43 -4.51
N GLY A 512 13.70 21.51 -5.66
CA GLY A 512 15.15 21.77 -5.75
C GLY A 512 15.52 23.26 -5.79
N SER A 513 14.54 24.14 -5.93
CA SER A 513 14.67 25.60 -5.89
C SER A 513 13.35 26.20 -5.39
N ARG A 514 13.20 27.53 -5.39
CA ARG A 514 11.86 28.13 -5.23
C ARG A 514 11.00 27.72 -6.44
N PRO A 515 9.74 27.31 -6.24
CA PRO A 515 8.86 26.96 -7.36
C PRO A 515 8.61 28.18 -8.26
N PRO A 516 8.21 27.99 -9.52
CA PRO A 516 7.81 29.09 -10.41
C PRO A 516 6.71 29.95 -9.78
N ARG A 517 6.71 31.25 -10.06
CA ARG A 517 5.73 32.19 -9.51
C ARG A 517 4.30 31.73 -9.85
N ASN A 518 3.41 31.80 -8.86
CA ASN A 518 2.03 31.31 -8.91
C ASN A 518 1.85 29.79 -9.09
N CYS A 519 2.91 28.97 -9.08
CA CYS A 519 2.79 27.51 -9.11
C CYS A 519 2.37 26.97 -7.74
N ARG A 520 1.22 26.28 -7.67
CA ARG A 520 0.71 25.63 -6.45
C ARG A 520 1.20 24.18 -6.31
N GLU A 521 1.14 23.44 -7.40
CA GLU A 521 1.47 22.01 -7.49
C GLU A 521 1.80 21.64 -8.95
N ALA A 522 2.40 20.47 -9.17
CA ALA A 522 2.68 19.94 -10.49
C ALA A 522 2.33 18.45 -10.60
N PHE A 523 2.00 17.98 -11.80
CA PHE A 523 1.75 16.57 -12.11
C PHE A 523 2.77 16.00 -13.11
N THR A 524 3.16 14.73 -12.94
CA THR A 524 3.99 14.00 -13.91
C THR A 524 3.14 13.25 -14.93
N ALA A 525 3.75 12.80 -16.04
CA ALA A 525 3.05 11.99 -17.04
C ALA A 525 2.47 10.69 -16.45
N ASP A 526 3.06 10.17 -15.38
CA ASP A 526 2.64 8.95 -14.68
C ASP A 526 1.59 9.22 -13.57
N GLY A 527 1.10 10.46 -13.43
CA GLY A 527 0.06 10.83 -12.46
C GLY A 527 0.55 11.12 -11.04
N ASP A 528 1.87 11.25 -10.79
CA ASP A 528 2.36 11.72 -9.49
C ASP A 528 1.91 13.16 -9.24
N GLN A 529 1.69 13.50 -7.97
CA GLN A 529 1.28 14.84 -7.52
C GLN A 529 2.36 15.47 -6.64
N ILE A 530 2.96 16.57 -7.08
CA ILE A 530 4.14 17.21 -6.48
C ILE A 530 3.80 18.59 -5.93
N TYR A 531 4.02 18.78 -4.64
CA TYR A 531 4.02 20.07 -3.95
C TYR A 531 5.46 20.48 -3.61
N THR A 532 5.66 21.72 -3.16
CA THR A 532 6.98 22.23 -2.73
C THR A 532 7.66 21.36 -1.67
N ASN A 533 6.87 20.82 -0.73
CA ASN A 533 7.38 20.08 0.44
C ASN A 533 6.92 18.61 0.46
N ARG A 534 6.19 18.12 -0.56
CA ARG A 534 5.61 16.76 -0.57
C ARG A 534 5.56 16.17 -1.98
N TYR A 535 5.73 14.87 -2.09
CA TYR A 535 5.65 14.11 -3.35
C TYR A 535 4.72 12.91 -3.12
N TYR A 536 3.66 12.79 -3.91
CA TYR A 536 2.70 11.69 -3.83
C TYR A 536 2.74 10.86 -5.11
N THR A 537 3.16 9.61 -5.00
CA THR A 537 3.05 8.59 -6.05
C THR A 537 1.73 7.83 -5.86
N PRO A 538 0.94 7.56 -6.90
CA PRO A 538 -0.22 6.67 -6.81
C PRO A 538 0.19 5.24 -6.40
N GLU A 539 -0.58 4.60 -5.50
CA GLU A 539 -0.33 3.22 -5.04
C GLU A 539 -0.62 2.16 -6.11
N HIS A 540 -1.42 2.52 -7.12
CA HIS A 540 -1.81 1.69 -8.26
C HIS A 540 -1.64 2.48 -9.56
N GLU A 541 -1.41 1.78 -10.67
CA GLU A 541 -1.28 2.38 -11.99
C GLU A 541 -2.55 3.18 -12.37
N VAL A 542 -2.40 4.49 -12.55
CA VAL A 542 -3.53 5.40 -12.83
C VAL A 542 -3.90 5.27 -14.31
N VAL A 543 -4.81 4.34 -14.61
CA VAL A 543 -5.27 4.16 -15.99
C VAL A 543 -6.37 5.16 -16.34
N VAL A 544 -6.14 5.85 -17.46
CA VAL A 544 -7.03 6.82 -18.10
C VAL A 544 -8.43 6.24 -18.32
N GLN A 545 -9.47 6.99 -17.98
CA GLN A 545 -10.87 6.55 -18.09
C GLN A 545 -11.74 7.44 -19.00
N TYR A 546 -11.38 8.72 -19.19
CA TYR A 546 -12.25 9.74 -19.81
C TYR A 546 -11.64 10.37 -21.07
N LEU A 547 -10.42 10.90 -20.96
CA LEU A 547 -9.64 11.59 -22.00
C LEU A 547 -8.76 10.64 -22.82
N GLY A 548 -8.97 9.33 -22.63
CA GLY A 548 -8.28 8.25 -23.34
C GLY A 548 -8.44 8.31 -24.87
N GLY A 549 -7.55 7.60 -25.55
CA GLY A 549 -7.37 7.65 -27.00
C GLY A 549 -8.43 6.87 -27.78
N ASP A 550 -8.01 6.20 -28.86
CA ASP A 550 -8.87 5.26 -29.59
C ASP A 550 -9.29 4.11 -28.65
N PRO A 551 -10.61 3.91 -28.40
CA PRO A 551 -11.09 2.76 -27.63
C PRO A 551 -10.62 1.43 -28.21
N GLU A 552 -10.45 1.32 -29.53
CA GLU A 552 -10.01 0.10 -30.19
C GLU A 552 -8.50 -0.15 -29.99
N ALA A 553 -7.70 0.89 -29.67
CA ALA A 553 -6.33 0.73 -29.18
C ALA A 553 -6.30 0.31 -27.70
N GLU A 554 -7.11 0.95 -26.85
CA GLU A 554 -7.25 0.58 -25.43
C GLU A 554 -7.78 -0.86 -25.23
N ILE A 555 -8.59 -1.37 -26.16
CA ILE A 555 -9.07 -2.76 -26.16
C ILE A 555 -7.98 -3.72 -26.69
N ARG A 556 -7.22 -3.36 -27.73
CA ARG A 556 -6.18 -4.23 -28.31
C ARG A 556 -4.86 -4.27 -27.53
N GLN A 557 -4.54 -3.23 -26.76
CA GLN A 557 -3.28 -3.12 -26.03
C GLN A 557 -3.28 -3.87 -24.69
N VAL A 558 -4.45 -4.15 -24.12
CA VAL A 558 -4.54 -4.72 -22.76
C VAL A 558 -4.85 -6.21 -22.80
N GLN A 559 -4.02 -7.01 -22.12
CA GLN A 559 -4.18 -8.44 -21.88
C GLN A 559 -5.36 -8.76 -20.92
N VAL A 560 -6.42 -7.93 -20.92
CA VAL A 560 -7.52 -7.98 -19.95
C VAL A 560 -8.28 -9.29 -20.01
N GLU A 561 -8.36 -9.95 -21.17
CA GLU A 561 -9.05 -11.23 -21.28
C GLU A 561 -8.25 -12.36 -20.62
N SER A 562 -6.95 -12.50 -20.93
CA SER A 562 -6.07 -13.47 -20.26
C SER A 562 -5.79 -13.14 -18.79
N GLU A 563 -5.80 -11.86 -18.39
CA GLU A 563 -5.78 -11.46 -16.98
C GLU A 563 -7.06 -11.85 -16.24
N LEU A 564 -8.24 -11.61 -16.84
CA LEU A 564 -9.52 -12.01 -16.27
C LEU A 564 -9.63 -13.53 -16.18
N GLU A 565 -9.19 -14.26 -17.20
CA GLU A 565 -9.12 -15.74 -17.18
C GLU A 565 -8.17 -16.26 -16.10
N ASN A 566 -7.00 -15.64 -15.91
CA ASN A 566 -6.07 -16.00 -14.85
C ASN A 566 -6.66 -15.72 -13.45
N ILE A 567 -7.27 -14.55 -13.24
CA ILE A 567 -7.92 -14.20 -11.96
C ILE A 567 -9.14 -15.08 -11.71
N GLN A 568 -9.93 -15.40 -12.74
CA GLN A 568 -11.05 -16.33 -12.68
C GLN A 568 -10.59 -17.75 -12.34
N ALA A 569 -9.49 -18.22 -12.93
CA ALA A 569 -8.90 -19.52 -12.62
C ALA A 569 -8.29 -19.58 -11.21
N GLN A 570 -7.72 -18.48 -10.71
CA GLN A 570 -7.30 -18.34 -9.31
C GLN A 570 -8.51 -18.40 -8.38
N LEU A 571 -9.57 -17.64 -8.66
CA LEU A 571 -10.81 -17.66 -7.87
C LEU A 571 -11.41 -19.08 -7.80
N SER A 572 -11.52 -19.77 -8.93
CA SER A 572 -12.02 -21.15 -8.98
C SER A 572 -11.14 -22.14 -8.20
N ARG A 573 -9.80 -21.94 -8.14
CA ARG A 573 -8.90 -22.74 -7.30
C ARG A 573 -9.15 -22.48 -5.80
N PHE A 574 -9.30 -21.22 -5.39
CA PHE A 574 -9.62 -20.87 -4.01
C PHE A 574 -11.00 -21.42 -3.58
N GLN A 575 -12.00 -21.34 -4.45
CA GLN A 575 -13.33 -21.90 -4.19
C GLN A 575 -13.31 -23.43 -4.05
N LEU A 576 -12.53 -24.15 -4.88
CA LEU A 576 -12.37 -25.60 -4.78
C LEU A 576 -11.56 -26.02 -3.55
N HIS A 577 -10.59 -25.21 -3.12
CA HIS A 577 -9.89 -25.42 -1.85
C HIS A 577 -10.82 -25.20 -0.64
N LEU A 578 -11.65 -24.15 -0.68
CA LEU A 578 -12.68 -23.87 0.33
C LEU A 578 -13.74 -24.98 0.44
N SER A 579 -14.14 -25.63 -0.66
CA SER A 579 -15.04 -26.78 -0.58
C SER A 579 -14.36 -28.00 0.06
N SER A 580 -13.10 -28.30 -0.30
CA SER A 580 -12.35 -29.41 0.33
C SER A 580 -12.22 -29.22 1.84
N VAL A 581 -11.70 -28.07 2.29
CA VAL A 581 -11.53 -27.78 3.73
C VAL A 581 -12.87 -27.81 4.47
N LYS A 582 -13.96 -27.39 3.83
CA LYS A 582 -15.32 -27.47 4.41
C LYS A 582 -15.82 -28.91 4.55
N GLU A 583 -15.56 -29.78 3.57
CA GLU A 583 -15.90 -31.20 3.62
C GLU A 583 -15.07 -31.92 4.71
N ASP A 584 -13.78 -31.61 4.82
CA ASP A 584 -12.90 -32.10 5.90
C ASP A 584 -13.39 -31.67 7.30
N ILE A 585 -13.83 -30.41 7.47
CA ILE A 585 -14.44 -29.93 8.71
C ILE A 585 -15.71 -30.74 9.02
N GLN A 586 -16.62 -30.92 8.07
CA GLN A 586 -17.87 -31.67 8.28
C GLN A 586 -17.61 -33.13 8.69
N PHE A 587 -16.68 -33.81 8.00
CA PHE A 587 -16.26 -35.17 8.32
C PHE A 587 -15.64 -35.28 9.74
N MET A 588 -14.87 -34.28 10.16
CA MET A 588 -14.29 -34.22 11.50
C MET A 588 -15.33 -33.88 12.58
N GLU A 589 -16.35 -33.06 12.26
CA GLU A 589 -17.48 -32.79 13.17
C GLU A 589 -18.32 -34.06 13.40
N GLU A 590 -18.60 -34.85 12.37
CA GLU A 590 -19.28 -36.15 12.52
C GLU A 590 -18.45 -37.15 13.35
N LYS A 591 -17.13 -37.19 13.15
CA LYS A 591 -16.22 -38.02 13.97
C LYS A 591 -16.16 -37.59 15.43
N LEU A 592 -16.20 -36.29 15.73
CA LEU A 592 -16.29 -35.84 17.12
C LEU A 592 -17.66 -36.19 17.73
N ARG A 593 -18.73 -36.03 16.94
CA ARG A 593 -20.11 -36.36 17.35
C ARG A 593 -20.28 -37.83 17.69
N SER A 594 -19.66 -38.75 16.93
CA SER A 594 -19.73 -40.19 17.20
C SER A 594 -18.95 -40.61 18.46
N VAL A 595 -17.79 -39.99 18.75
CA VAL A 595 -17.06 -40.20 20.03
C VAL A 595 -17.89 -39.73 21.23
N ILE A 596 -18.52 -38.55 21.13
CA ILE A 596 -19.40 -38.03 22.20
C ILE A 596 -20.62 -38.95 22.41
N MET A 597 -21.18 -39.51 21.34
CA MET A 597 -22.26 -40.50 21.40
C MET A 597 -21.81 -41.81 22.06
N ALA A 598 -20.59 -42.30 21.77
CA ALA A 598 -20.02 -43.48 22.41
C ALA A 598 -19.79 -43.28 23.92
N CYS A 599 -19.25 -42.11 24.31
CA CYS A 599 -19.07 -41.73 25.71
C CYS A 599 -20.41 -41.76 26.48
N LYS A 600 -21.46 -41.15 25.91
CA LYS A 600 -22.82 -41.22 26.47
C LYS A 600 -23.37 -42.65 26.52
N LYS A 601 -23.10 -43.49 25.51
CA LYS A 601 -23.56 -44.88 25.49
C LYS A 601 -22.94 -45.73 26.60
N ASN A 602 -21.65 -45.55 26.91
CA ASN A 602 -21.01 -46.23 28.03
C ASN A 602 -21.58 -45.77 29.38
N GLN A 603 -21.87 -44.48 29.52
CA GLN A 603 -22.51 -43.92 30.72
C GLN A 603 -23.95 -44.46 30.92
N VAL A 604 -24.65 -44.79 29.83
CA VAL A 604 -26.00 -45.39 29.85
C VAL A 604 -25.97 -46.91 30.07
N LEU A 605 -24.98 -47.63 29.53
CA LEU A 605 -24.84 -49.09 29.69
C LEU A 605 -24.70 -49.53 31.16
N ASN A 606 -24.07 -48.71 32.01
CA ASN A 606 -23.99 -48.94 33.46
C ASN A 606 -25.28 -48.57 34.22
N CYS A 607 -26.36 -48.18 33.52
CA CYS A 607 -27.61 -47.71 34.12
C CYS A 607 -28.89 -48.30 33.47
N THR A 608 -28.81 -49.05 32.36
CA THR A 608 -30.00 -49.62 31.69
C THR A 608 -30.33 -51.04 32.12
N GLY A 609 -30.85 -51.17 33.34
CA GLY A 609 -31.92 -52.13 33.61
C GLY A 609 -33.27 -51.42 33.45
N TYR A 610 -34.14 -51.91 32.56
CA TYR A 610 -35.41 -51.29 32.17
C TYR A 610 -35.34 -49.96 31.39
N THR A 611 -36.47 -49.58 30.78
CA THR A 611 -36.56 -48.67 29.63
C THR A 611 -37.66 -47.60 29.78
N VAL A 612 -37.65 -46.64 28.84
CA VAL A 612 -38.71 -45.68 28.47
C VAL A 612 -38.65 -44.27 29.10
N MET A 613 -37.91 -43.41 28.38
CA MET A 613 -38.23 -42.00 28.01
C MET A 613 -38.36 -40.91 29.11
N PRO A 614 -38.17 -39.61 28.77
CA PRO A 614 -37.56 -38.68 29.70
C PRO A 614 -38.42 -37.47 30.12
N SER A 615 -38.20 -37.02 31.35
CA SER A 615 -38.38 -35.62 31.76
C SER A 615 -37.43 -35.23 32.91
N THR A 616 -36.98 -33.97 32.88
CA THR A 616 -36.43 -33.17 34.01
C THR A 616 -35.43 -33.81 34.99
N SER A 617 -34.18 -33.38 34.84
CA SER A 617 -33.05 -33.48 35.78
C SER A 617 -33.33 -33.14 37.25
N THR A 618 -32.95 -34.01 38.20
CA THR A 618 -31.90 -33.80 39.25
C THR A 618 -31.86 -34.97 40.27
N PRO A 619 -30.75 -35.21 41.02
CA PRO A 619 -30.50 -36.53 41.62
C PRO A 619 -30.73 -36.66 43.16
N PHE A 620 -31.59 -37.61 43.52
CA PHE A 620 -31.28 -38.78 44.36
C PHE A 620 -30.23 -38.66 45.50
N HIS A 621 -30.66 -38.55 46.77
CA HIS A 621 -29.76 -38.84 47.92
C HIS A 621 -30.35 -39.31 49.28
N GLU A 622 -31.62 -39.74 49.40
CA GLU A 622 -32.19 -40.02 50.75
C GLU A 622 -33.07 -41.28 50.90
N SER A 623 -32.97 -42.27 50.02
CA SER A 623 -33.80 -43.49 50.07
C SER A 623 -33.10 -44.76 50.58
N ILE A 624 -31.78 -44.75 50.79
CA ILE A 624 -31.00 -45.99 51.07
C ILE A 624 -30.91 -46.33 52.57
N ASN A 625 -30.93 -45.33 53.46
CA ASN A 625 -30.70 -45.54 54.90
C ASN A 625 -31.95 -45.99 55.71
N LYS A 626 -33.05 -46.38 55.06
CA LYS A 626 -34.31 -46.78 55.72
C LYS A 626 -34.65 -48.27 55.71
N VAL A 627 -33.80 -49.13 55.13
CA VAL A 627 -34.09 -50.57 54.94
C VAL A 627 -32.94 -51.49 55.42
N LYS A 628 -32.09 -51.03 56.36
CA LYS A 628 -30.89 -51.79 56.79
C LYS A 628 -30.53 -51.79 58.29
N ALA A 629 -31.49 -51.48 59.18
CA ALA A 629 -31.30 -51.66 60.64
C ALA A 629 -32.64 -51.77 61.42
N SER A 630 -33.58 -52.60 60.98
CA SER A 630 -34.74 -53.00 61.80
C SER A 630 -34.92 -54.50 61.70
N ILE A 631 -35.05 -55.14 62.86
CA ILE A 631 -35.52 -56.52 63.05
C ILE A 631 -34.64 -57.55 62.32
N THR A 632 -33.56 -58.03 62.95
CA THR A 632 -33.57 -59.18 63.88
C THR A 632 -34.30 -60.40 63.34
N GLU A 633 -33.51 -61.40 62.95
CA GLU A 633 -33.71 -62.74 63.48
C GLU A 633 -32.39 -63.15 64.12
N LEU A 634 -32.44 -63.40 65.44
CA LEU A 634 -31.39 -64.10 66.16
C LEU A 634 -31.69 -65.58 65.99
N GLU A 635 -30.76 -66.34 65.43
CA GLU A 635 -30.39 -67.67 65.92
C GLU A 635 -29.22 -68.22 65.09
N ASN A 636 -28.22 -68.75 65.81
CA ASN A 636 -27.23 -69.74 65.33
C ASN A 636 -26.23 -69.99 66.46
N ILE A 637 -26.48 -71.04 67.24
CA ILE A 637 -25.44 -71.77 67.98
C ILE A 637 -25.73 -73.26 67.73
N GLU A 638 -24.77 -73.93 67.10
CA GLU A 638 -24.74 -75.38 66.83
C GLU A 638 -24.47 -76.12 68.18
N GLU A 639 -24.52 -77.45 68.33
CA GLU A 639 -24.25 -78.56 67.41
C GLU A 639 -24.69 -79.91 68.07
N ALA A 640 -25.18 -80.89 67.28
CA ALA A 640 -25.14 -82.37 67.46
C ALA A 640 -25.49 -83.05 68.83
N GLN A 641 -26.17 -84.21 68.97
CA GLN A 641 -26.65 -85.32 68.09
C GLN A 641 -28.14 -85.66 68.48
N ALA A 642 -28.81 -86.82 68.28
CA ALA A 642 -28.50 -88.19 67.80
C ALA A 642 -29.77 -88.93 67.29
N GLU A 643 -29.69 -90.25 67.10
CA GLU A 643 -30.75 -91.22 66.73
C GLU A 643 -31.67 -91.56 67.95
N ASP A 644 -32.99 -91.78 67.88
CA ASP A 644 -33.82 -92.88 67.28
C ASP A 644 -33.69 -94.24 68.06
N ILE A 645 -34.62 -95.20 68.14
CA ILE A 645 -35.62 -95.75 67.20
C ILE A 645 -36.94 -96.22 67.89
N SER A 646 -38.10 -95.82 67.34
CA SER A 646 -39.44 -96.48 67.26
C SER A 646 -40.21 -97.11 68.46
N SER A 647 -41.53 -96.84 68.47
CA SER A 647 -42.71 -97.71 68.78
C SER A 647 -43.04 -98.26 70.18
N LEU A 648 -44.27 -97.91 70.62
CA LEU A 648 -45.34 -98.75 71.22
C LEU A 648 -45.06 -99.42 72.60
N GLU A 649 -45.76 -99.05 73.67
CA GLU A 649 -47.14 -99.48 74.03
C GLU A 649 -47.26 -100.98 74.36
N GLU A 650 -47.11 -101.36 75.66
CA GLU A 650 -48.01 -102.34 76.32
C GLU A 650 -47.84 -102.42 77.87
N ASP A 651 -46.62 -102.25 78.42
CA ASP A 651 -46.30 -102.40 79.87
C ASP A 651 -46.91 -101.34 80.82
N ALA A 652 -47.94 -100.61 80.40
CA ALA A 652 -48.57 -99.52 81.16
C ALA A 652 -49.39 -99.98 82.38
N GLN A 653 -49.77 -101.26 82.47
CA GLN A 653 -50.78 -101.72 83.44
C GLN A 653 -50.25 -102.13 84.84
N GLU A 654 -48.99 -102.56 85.00
CA GLU A 654 -48.57 -103.16 86.28
C GLU A 654 -48.33 -102.12 87.40
N ASN A 655 -47.92 -100.90 87.06
CA ASN A 655 -47.60 -99.86 88.06
C ASN A 655 -48.84 -99.15 88.64
N GLU A 656 -50.01 -99.25 88.00
CA GLU A 656 -51.17 -98.43 88.35
C GLU A 656 -51.74 -98.75 89.75
N GLN A 657 -51.66 -100.01 90.20
CA GLN A 657 -52.17 -100.44 91.52
C GLN A 657 -51.40 -99.85 92.72
N LYS A 658 -50.14 -99.42 92.55
CA LYS A 658 -49.36 -98.78 93.63
C LYS A 658 -49.76 -97.31 93.88
N ILE A 659 -50.45 -96.68 92.93
CA ILE A 659 -50.82 -95.25 93.00
C ILE A 659 -52.01 -95.02 93.96
N GLU A 660 -52.85 -96.04 94.20
CA GLU A 660 -54.13 -95.88 94.89
C GLU A 660 -54.05 -95.89 96.43
N SER A 661 -52.92 -96.31 97.01
CA SER A 661 -52.65 -96.18 98.45
C SER A 661 -52.28 -94.73 98.82
N GLU A 662 -51.30 -94.14 98.14
CA GLU A 662 -50.82 -92.78 98.41
C GLU A 662 -51.89 -91.70 98.20
N ARG A 663 -52.79 -91.91 97.22
CA ARG A 663 -53.95 -91.03 96.97
C ARG A 663 -54.87 -90.85 98.19
N ARG A 664 -54.78 -91.72 99.21
CA ARG A 664 -55.57 -91.61 100.45
C ARG A 664 -54.97 -90.60 101.43
N ASN A 665 -53.64 -90.64 101.64
CA ASN A 665 -52.92 -89.74 102.55
C ASN A 665 -52.96 -88.28 102.07
N VAL A 666 -52.85 -88.06 100.76
CA VAL A 666 -52.97 -86.72 100.12
C VAL A 666 -54.30 -86.03 100.44
N LYS A 667 -55.37 -86.79 100.69
CA LYS A 667 -56.74 -86.27 100.77
C LYS A 667 -57.07 -85.56 102.09
N GLU A 668 -56.36 -85.86 103.17
CA GLU A 668 -56.51 -85.14 104.44
C GLU A 668 -55.75 -83.81 104.43
N ALA A 669 -54.53 -83.79 103.89
CA ALA A 669 -53.75 -82.56 103.70
C ALA A 669 -54.48 -81.51 102.83
N GLN A 670 -55.25 -81.95 101.83
CA GLN A 670 -56.07 -81.07 100.98
C GLN A 670 -57.21 -80.33 101.72
N ASN A 671 -57.59 -80.73 102.94
CA ASN A 671 -58.71 -80.08 103.64
C ASN A 671 -58.28 -78.94 104.58
N GLU A 672 -57.04 -78.95 105.08
CA GLU A 672 -56.46 -77.77 105.73
C GLU A 672 -56.13 -76.67 104.71
N LEU A 673 -55.62 -77.04 103.53
CA LEU A 673 -55.30 -76.11 102.44
C LEU A 673 -56.52 -75.22 102.08
N LYS A 674 -57.71 -75.82 101.97
CA LYS A 674 -58.98 -75.15 101.62
C LYS A 674 -59.45 -74.10 102.64
N LYS A 675 -58.96 -74.13 103.89
CA LYS A 675 -59.22 -73.06 104.86
C LYS A 675 -58.38 -71.82 104.53
N HIS A 676 -57.11 -72.02 104.20
CA HIS A 676 -56.20 -70.94 103.83
C HIS A 676 -56.52 -70.33 102.46
N GLU A 677 -56.93 -71.13 101.48
CA GLU A 677 -57.38 -70.65 100.15
C GLU A 677 -58.48 -69.57 100.25
N LYS A 678 -59.46 -69.74 101.14
CA LYS A 678 -60.55 -68.77 101.31
C LYS A 678 -60.09 -67.44 101.92
N VAL A 679 -59.04 -67.44 102.75
CA VAL A 679 -58.43 -66.20 103.26
C VAL A 679 -57.60 -65.55 102.16
N LEU A 680 -56.84 -66.35 101.39
CA LEU A 680 -56.01 -65.90 100.27
C LEU A 680 -56.84 -65.19 99.20
N MET A 681 -57.97 -65.78 98.80
CA MET A 681 -58.87 -65.26 97.76
C MET A 681 -59.43 -63.86 98.10
N ASN A 682 -59.74 -63.62 99.37
CA ASN A 682 -60.32 -62.35 99.85
C ASN A 682 -59.28 -61.22 99.98
N ILE A 683 -57.99 -61.58 100.11
CA ILE A 683 -56.86 -60.63 100.03
C ILE A 683 -56.51 -60.34 98.57
N ASN A 684 -56.47 -61.38 97.72
CA ASN A 684 -56.10 -61.27 96.31
C ASN A 684 -57.09 -60.39 95.52
N GLN A 685 -58.39 -60.42 95.84
CA GLN A 685 -59.37 -59.50 95.23
C GLN A 685 -59.06 -58.03 95.55
N LYS A 686 -58.75 -57.69 96.82
CA LYS A 686 -58.42 -56.31 97.21
C LYS A 686 -57.11 -55.83 96.58
N TYR A 687 -56.12 -56.71 96.44
CA TYR A 687 -54.89 -56.41 95.70
C TYR A 687 -55.19 -56.09 94.23
N LYS A 688 -56.09 -56.86 93.60
CA LYS A 688 -56.52 -56.64 92.21
C LYS A 688 -57.29 -55.33 92.01
N ASP A 689 -58.18 -54.98 92.94
CA ASP A 689 -58.98 -53.74 92.85
C ASP A 689 -58.12 -52.48 93.02
N VAL A 690 -57.05 -52.53 93.82
CA VAL A 690 -56.04 -51.47 93.93
C VAL A 690 -55.13 -51.45 92.70
N LYS A 691 -54.62 -52.62 92.28
CA LYS A 691 -53.76 -52.75 91.10
C LYS A 691 -54.43 -52.20 89.83
N ASN A 692 -55.70 -52.53 89.59
CA ASN A 692 -56.42 -52.06 88.40
C ASN A 692 -56.58 -50.52 88.37
N LYS A 693 -56.83 -49.88 89.52
CA LYS A 693 -56.90 -48.40 89.59
C LYS A 693 -55.53 -47.75 89.40
N MET A 694 -54.49 -48.37 89.96
CA MET A 694 -53.12 -47.92 89.79
C MET A 694 -52.63 -48.10 88.34
N GLU A 695 -53.02 -49.19 87.67
CA GLU A 695 -52.78 -49.40 86.24
C GLU A 695 -53.54 -48.38 85.37
N GLN A 696 -54.82 -48.07 85.64
CA GLN A 696 -55.51 -47.01 84.87
C GLN A 696 -54.85 -45.63 85.00
N LEU A 697 -54.47 -45.22 86.22
CA LEU A 697 -53.81 -43.92 86.42
C LEU A 697 -52.36 -43.92 85.90
N LEU A 698 -51.66 -45.05 85.93
CA LEU A 698 -50.36 -45.20 85.26
C LEU A 698 -50.50 -45.17 83.74
N ASP A 699 -51.44 -45.91 83.15
CA ASP A 699 -51.69 -45.93 81.69
C ASP A 699 -52.01 -44.54 81.15
N GLU A 700 -52.93 -43.79 81.80
CA GLU A 700 -53.26 -42.42 81.38
C GLU A 700 -52.06 -41.46 81.56
N THR A 701 -51.26 -41.64 82.60
CA THR A 701 -50.08 -40.81 82.88
C THR A 701 -48.89 -41.16 81.97
N GLU A 702 -48.68 -42.43 81.64
CA GLU A 702 -47.64 -42.90 80.70
C GLU A 702 -48.00 -42.55 79.26
N GLN A 703 -49.26 -42.66 78.84
CA GLN A 703 -49.70 -42.17 77.52
C GLN A 703 -49.45 -40.66 77.37
N LEU A 704 -49.79 -39.85 78.38
CA LEU A 704 -49.53 -38.40 78.34
C LEU A 704 -48.03 -38.06 78.43
N LYS A 705 -47.23 -38.83 79.18
CA LYS A 705 -45.75 -38.69 79.19
C LYS A 705 -45.15 -39.07 77.85
N GLU A 706 -45.58 -40.17 77.24
CA GLU A 706 -45.14 -40.55 75.90
C GLU A 706 -45.51 -39.46 74.87
N GLU A 707 -46.69 -38.84 74.94
CA GLU A 707 -47.02 -37.70 74.08
C GLU A 707 -46.15 -36.47 74.36
N GLN A 708 -45.82 -36.18 75.62
CA GLN A 708 -44.85 -35.11 75.96
C GLN A 708 -43.47 -35.43 75.39
N ASP A 709 -42.92 -36.61 75.64
CA ASP A 709 -41.57 -37.01 75.23
C ASP A 709 -41.45 -37.10 73.70
N LYS A 710 -42.50 -37.55 72.99
CA LYS A 710 -42.57 -37.51 71.52
C LYS A 710 -42.56 -36.07 71.02
N ALA A 711 -43.39 -35.20 71.57
CA ALA A 711 -43.43 -33.78 71.18
C ALA A 711 -42.14 -33.03 71.52
N GLU A 712 -41.51 -33.34 72.66
CA GLU A 712 -40.25 -32.77 73.12
C GLU A 712 -39.07 -33.26 72.27
N ALA A 713 -39.04 -34.54 71.89
CA ALA A 713 -38.09 -35.08 70.93
C ALA A 713 -38.28 -34.50 69.52
N GLU A 714 -39.51 -34.20 69.08
CA GLU A 714 -39.76 -33.47 67.83
C GLU A 714 -39.28 -32.02 67.89
N CYS A 715 -39.60 -31.28 68.96
CA CYS A 715 -39.09 -29.92 69.18
C CYS A 715 -37.56 -29.91 69.12
N ASN A 716 -36.89 -30.77 69.90
CA ASN A 716 -35.42 -30.83 69.96
C ASN A 716 -34.78 -31.18 68.60
N LYS A 717 -35.41 -32.02 67.77
CA LYS A 717 -34.93 -32.31 66.40
C LYS A 717 -35.12 -31.12 65.46
N LEU A 718 -36.24 -30.41 65.55
CA LEU A 718 -36.50 -29.21 64.76
C LEU A 718 -35.56 -28.05 65.16
N ASP A 719 -35.26 -27.92 66.45
CA ASP A 719 -34.31 -26.92 66.99
C ASP A 719 -32.86 -27.20 66.57
N GLN A 720 -32.45 -28.47 66.57
CA GLN A 720 -31.14 -28.88 66.05
C GLN A 720 -31.04 -28.67 64.54
N THR A 721 -32.11 -28.92 63.78
CA THR A 721 -32.12 -28.68 62.33
C THR A 721 -32.23 -27.19 61.97
N LEU A 722 -32.88 -26.35 62.78
CA LEU A 722 -32.76 -24.88 62.70
C LEU A 722 -31.29 -24.47 62.82
N LYS A 723 -30.61 -24.82 63.93
CA LYS A 723 -29.22 -24.40 64.18
C LYS A 723 -28.24 -24.87 63.10
N ILE A 724 -28.50 -26.03 62.48
CA ILE A 724 -27.74 -26.53 61.32
C ILE A 724 -28.04 -25.72 60.04
N LEU A 725 -29.26 -25.23 59.85
CA LEU A 725 -29.63 -24.35 58.71
C LEU A 725 -29.14 -22.91 58.90
N GLU A 726 -29.25 -22.36 60.12
CA GLU A 726 -28.72 -21.05 60.49
C GLU A 726 -27.21 -20.98 60.25
N LYS A 727 -26.45 -21.95 60.77
CA LYS A 727 -25.02 -22.03 60.51
C LYS A 727 -24.70 -22.21 59.02
N LYS A 728 -25.46 -23.02 58.28
CA LYS A 728 -25.25 -23.16 56.82
C LYS A 728 -25.54 -21.89 56.05
N LEU A 729 -26.39 -21.00 56.56
CA LEU A 729 -26.61 -19.68 55.99
C LEU A 729 -25.41 -18.76 56.28
N GLU A 730 -24.93 -18.76 57.52
CA GLU A 730 -23.74 -18.00 57.95
C GLU A 730 -22.48 -18.42 57.17
N ASP A 731 -22.21 -19.73 57.07
CA ASP A 731 -21.11 -20.31 56.28
C ASP A 731 -21.21 -19.88 54.78
N HIS A 732 -22.43 -19.77 54.23
CA HIS A 732 -22.69 -19.39 52.83
C HIS A 732 -22.57 -17.89 52.58
N GLN A 733 -22.97 -17.06 53.55
CA GLN A 733 -22.79 -15.60 53.51
C GLN A 733 -21.30 -15.23 53.65
N ALA A 734 -20.57 -15.91 54.53
CA ALA A 734 -19.12 -15.77 54.63
C ALA A 734 -18.39 -16.17 53.35
N ASN A 735 -18.84 -17.23 52.67
CA ASN A 735 -18.30 -17.65 51.37
C ASN A 735 -18.55 -16.60 50.26
N ILE A 736 -19.76 -16.02 50.19
CA ILE A 736 -20.06 -14.91 49.26
C ILE A 736 -19.19 -13.68 49.55
N GLN A 737 -18.96 -13.34 50.82
CA GLN A 737 -18.08 -12.22 51.17
C GLN A 737 -16.63 -12.49 50.75
N ALA A 738 -16.10 -13.68 51.01
CA ALA A 738 -14.75 -14.05 50.58
C ALA A 738 -14.57 -13.98 49.05
N MET A 739 -15.60 -14.35 48.27
CA MET A 739 -15.58 -14.17 46.80
C MET A 739 -15.58 -12.69 46.39
N LYS A 740 -16.29 -11.82 47.10
CA LYS A 740 -16.28 -10.36 46.87
C LYS A 740 -14.94 -9.73 47.23
N ASP A 741 -14.28 -10.21 48.28
CA ASP A 741 -12.95 -9.77 48.67
C ASP A 741 -11.89 -10.22 47.63
N GLU A 742 -12.01 -11.43 47.05
CA GLU A 742 -11.18 -11.87 45.92
C GLU A 742 -11.48 -11.08 44.64
N LEU A 743 -12.74 -10.74 44.36
CA LEU A 743 -13.13 -9.89 43.24
C LEU A 743 -12.44 -8.51 43.32
N SER A 744 -12.51 -7.85 44.49
CA SER A 744 -11.87 -6.55 44.72
C SER A 744 -10.35 -6.60 44.45
N CYS A 745 -9.66 -7.63 44.93
CA CYS A 745 -8.23 -7.84 44.66
C CYS A 745 -7.94 -8.00 43.15
N ARG A 746 -8.83 -8.67 42.40
CA ARG A 746 -8.67 -8.89 40.96
C ARG A 746 -9.02 -7.67 40.12
N GLU A 747 -9.95 -6.84 40.57
CA GLU A 747 -10.23 -5.54 39.96
C GLU A 747 -9.05 -4.58 40.13
N GLU A 748 -8.38 -4.58 41.29
CA GLU A 748 -7.12 -3.84 41.48
C GLU A 748 -6.01 -4.35 40.54
N GLU A 749 -5.75 -5.67 40.50
CA GLU A 749 -4.79 -6.27 39.54
C GLU A 749 -5.11 -5.88 38.08
N MET A 750 -6.39 -5.85 37.70
CA MET A 750 -6.85 -5.49 36.36
C MET A 750 -6.59 -4.01 36.04
N GLN A 751 -6.91 -3.09 36.96
CA GLN A 751 -6.63 -1.65 36.80
C GLN A 751 -5.12 -1.39 36.69
N ASP A 752 -4.33 -2.08 37.50
CA ASP A 752 -2.87 -1.98 37.52
C ASP A 752 -2.23 -2.52 36.22
N CYS A 753 -2.83 -3.56 35.62
CA CYS A 753 -2.52 -4.00 34.25
C CYS A 753 -2.97 -3.00 33.18
N GLU A 754 -4.15 -2.38 33.30
CA GLU A 754 -4.66 -1.42 32.33
C GLU A 754 -3.82 -0.12 32.30
N ALA A 755 -3.34 0.34 33.46
CA ALA A 755 -2.42 1.46 33.57
C ALA A 755 -1.11 1.19 32.79
N LYS A 756 -0.48 0.03 33.04
CA LYS A 756 0.74 -0.41 32.33
C LYS A 756 0.51 -0.60 30.83
N ALA A 757 -0.69 -1.02 30.42
CA ALA A 757 -1.06 -1.09 29.00
C ALA A 757 -1.21 0.30 28.35
N LYS A 758 -1.80 1.27 29.07
CA LYS A 758 -1.96 2.66 28.60
C LYS A 758 -0.62 3.38 28.40
N GLU A 759 0.39 3.10 29.22
CA GLU A 759 1.76 3.61 29.02
C GLU A 759 2.39 3.11 27.71
N ILE A 760 2.17 1.84 27.35
CA ILE A 760 2.72 1.22 26.13
C ILE A 760 1.90 1.60 24.89
N CYS A 761 0.58 1.69 25.03
CA CYS A 761 -0.33 2.06 23.94
C CYS A 761 -1.61 2.71 24.49
N PRO A 762 -1.76 4.05 24.45
CA PRO A 762 -2.90 4.75 25.05
C PRO A 762 -4.24 4.53 24.31
N VAL A 763 -4.23 3.84 23.16
CA VAL A 763 -5.43 3.47 22.40
C VAL A 763 -5.69 1.99 22.60
N ARG A 764 -6.83 1.66 23.21
CA ARG A 764 -7.26 0.27 23.47
C ARG A 764 -7.45 -0.51 22.17
N GLN A 765 -6.77 -1.64 22.03
CA GLN A 765 -6.83 -2.51 20.85
C GLN A 765 -7.72 -3.73 21.10
N GLN A 766 -8.51 -4.13 20.10
CA GLN A 766 -9.21 -5.42 20.14
C GLN A 766 -8.24 -6.55 19.79
N VAL A 767 -8.05 -7.50 20.72
CA VAL A 767 -7.11 -8.61 20.57
C VAL A 767 -7.84 -9.93 20.81
N ASN A 768 -7.94 -10.76 19.75
CA ASN A 768 -8.61 -12.07 19.76
C ASN A 768 -7.63 -13.26 19.79
N GLN A 769 -6.33 -12.98 19.95
CA GLN A 769 -5.26 -13.99 20.09
C GLN A 769 -4.89 -14.11 21.57
N SER A 770 -4.30 -15.24 21.98
CA SER A 770 -3.80 -15.40 23.36
C SER A 770 -2.40 -14.80 23.53
N PRO A 771 -1.98 -14.41 24.77
CA PRO A 771 -0.66 -13.85 25.01
C PRO A 771 0.45 -14.82 24.56
N ARG A 772 0.30 -16.12 24.83
CA ARG A 772 1.27 -17.15 24.40
C ARG A 772 1.49 -17.17 22.89
N SER A 773 0.44 -16.97 22.09
CA SER A 773 0.57 -16.88 20.63
C SER A 773 1.35 -15.64 20.22
N ILE A 774 1.01 -14.48 20.80
CA ILE A 774 1.68 -13.21 20.52
C ILE A 774 3.16 -13.25 20.95
N ASP A 775 3.48 -13.84 22.10
CA ASP A 775 4.86 -13.98 22.60
C ASP A 775 5.73 -14.86 21.69
N THR A 776 5.19 -15.98 21.20
CA THR A 776 5.92 -16.85 20.26
C THR A 776 6.27 -16.12 18.96
N GLU A 777 5.36 -15.30 18.42
CA GLU A 777 5.62 -14.55 17.19
C GLU A 777 6.52 -13.33 17.43
N ILE A 778 6.42 -12.65 18.58
CA ILE A 778 7.39 -11.63 19.02
C ILE A 778 8.79 -12.24 19.12
N THR A 779 8.93 -13.42 19.74
CA THR A 779 10.22 -14.11 19.90
C THR A 779 10.80 -14.54 18.55
N ARG A 780 9.96 -15.06 17.65
CA ARG A 780 10.33 -15.42 16.28
C ARG A 780 10.79 -14.21 15.46
N LEU A 781 10.08 -13.08 15.54
CA LEU A 781 10.49 -11.82 14.90
C LEU A 781 11.79 -11.27 15.48
N ARG A 782 11.99 -11.31 16.80
CA ARG A 782 13.28 -10.93 17.44
C ARG A 782 14.45 -11.75 16.91
N GLN A 783 14.31 -13.07 16.81
CA GLN A 783 15.34 -13.94 16.25
C GLN A 783 15.61 -13.63 14.78
N LYS A 784 14.57 -13.45 13.96
CA LYS A 784 14.72 -13.12 12.54
C LYS A 784 15.41 -11.77 12.33
N ILE A 785 15.01 -10.74 13.07
CA ILE A 785 15.61 -9.41 13.01
C ILE A 785 17.10 -9.47 13.40
N SER A 786 17.45 -10.21 14.46
CA SER A 786 18.84 -10.37 14.91
C SER A 786 19.74 -11.06 13.86
N LEU A 787 19.23 -12.10 13.18
CA LEU A 787 19.96 -12.81 12.10
C LEU A 787 20.19 -11.93 10.86
N GLU A 788 19.18 -11.15 10.47
CA GLU A 788 19.25 -10.22 9.34
C GLU A 788 20.18 -9.03 9.67
N GLU A 789 20.14 -8.48 10.89
CA GLU A 789 21.05 -7.42 11.34
C GLU A 789 22.51 -7.90 11.40
N SER A 790 22.74 -9.12 11.90
CA SER A 790 24.07 -9.75 11.94
C SER A 790 24.72 -9.96 10.56
N SER A 791 23.92 -10.00 9.49
CA SER A 791 24.40 -10.27 8.13
C SER A 791 24.49 -9.03 7.23
N HIS A 792 23.80 -7.94 7.56
CA HIS A 792 23.74 -6.75 6.68
C HIS A 792 24.84 -5.71 6.94
N GLY A 793 25.40 -5.61 8.16
CA GLY A 793 26.43 -4.62 8.50
C GLY A 793 25.88 -3.20 8.72
N ASP A 794 26.75 -2.18 8.63
CA ASP A 794 26.35 -0.78 8.84
C ASP A 794 25.27 -0.33 7.83
N LYS A 795 24.11 0.08 8.37
CA LYS A 795 22.96 0.58 7.60
C LYS A 795 23.33 1.81 6.77
N GLU A 796 24.15 2.73 7.30
CA GLU A 796 24.57 3.90 6.53
C GLU A 796 25.50 3.51 5.37
N GLN A 797 26.45 2.60 5.58
CA GLN A 797 27.34 2.10 4.52
C GLN A 797 26.53 1.50 3.37
N VAL A 798 25.51 0.68 3.63
CA VAL A 798 24.68 0.11 2.54
C VAL A 798 23.92 1.20 1.79
N ILE A 799 23.41 2.23 2.48
CA ILE A 799 22.75 3.38 1.85
C ILE A 799 23.74 4.16 0.96
N ARG A 800 24.96 4.41 1.45
CA ARG A 800 26.05 5.06 0.70
C ARG A 800 26.43 4.26 -0.56
N GLU A 801 26.71 2.97 -0.41
CA GLU A 801 27.07 2.06 -1.51
C GLU A 801 25.95 1.96 -2.57
N TYR A 802 24.69 1.95 -2.16
CA TYR A 802 23.55 1.95 -3.09
C TYR A 802 23.41 3.27 -3.84
N ALA A 803 23.50 4.41 -3.13
CA ALA A 803 23.41 5.74 -3.74
C ALA A 803 24.55 6.00 -4.75
N GLU A 804 25.77 5.58 -4.42
CA GLU A 804 26.93 5.66 -5.32
C GLU A 804 26.73 4.78 -6.57
N ALA A 805 26.37 3.50 -6.40
CA ALA A 805 26.14 2.58 -7.52
C ALA A 805 25.00 3.05 -8.44
N TYR A 806 23.90 3.58 -7.88
CA TYR A 806 22.81 4.17 -8.65
C TYR A 806 23.26 5.44 -9.40
N SER A 807 24.00 6.34 -8.74
CA SER A 807 24.52 7.58 -9.35
C SER A 807 25.44 7.26 -10.52
N ASN A 808 26.41 6.37 -10.33
CA ASN A 808 27.36 5.96 -11.36
C ASN A 808 26.65 5.31 -12.57
N TYR A 809 25.79 4.31 -12.33
CA TYR A 809 25.00 3.66 -13.38
C TYR A 809 24.12 4.67 -14.15
N LYS A 810 23.42 5.56 -13.45
CA LYS A 810 22.55 6.58 -14.04
C LYS A 810 23.33 7.57 -14.90
N ASN A 811 24.44 8.10 -14.38
CA ASN A 811 25.27 9.07 -15.09
C ASN A 811 25.86 8.45 -16.36
N LYS A 812 26.39 7.21 -16.26
CA LYS A 812 26.96 6.51 -17.41
C LYS A 812 25.91 6.10 -18.44
N SER A 813 24.72 5.68 -18.00
CA SER A 813 23.58 5.40 -18.87
C SER A 813 23.09 6.65 -19.61
N SER A 814 23.06 7.82 -18.95
CA SER A 814 22.74 9.10 -19.60
C SER A 814 23.77 9.42 -20.68
N GLN A 815 25.07 9.43 -20.33
CA GLN A 815 26.16 9.70 -21.28
C GLN A 815 26.05 8.83 -22.55
N LEU A 816 25.79 7.52 -22.40
CA LEU A 816 25.69 6.62 -23.55
C LEU A 816 24.44 6.86 -24.40
N ARG A 817 23.28 7.06 -23.78
CA ARG A 817 22.04 7.42 -24.49
C ARG A 817 22.20 8.73 -25.26
N ASP A 818 22.87 9.71 -24.67
CA ASP A 818 22.99 11.04 -25.23
C ASP A 818 24.11 11.10 -26.30
N LEU A 819 25.15 10.25 -26.19
CA LEU A 819 26.11 9.94 -27.27
C LEU A 819 25.45 9.20 -28.45
N ARG A 820 24.58 8.22 -28.21
CA ARG A 820 23.79 7.56 -29.29
C ARG A 820 23.00 8.60 -30.09
N LYS A 821 22.20 9.44 -29.41
CA LYS A 821 21.44 10.54 -30.04
C LYS A 821 22.33 11.49 -30.85
N PHE A 822 23.57 11.74 -30.40
CA PHE A 822 24.52 12.54 -31.16
C PHE A 822 24.98 11.82 -32.44
N ILE A 823 25.31 10.52 -32.39
CA ILE A 823 25.64 9.71 -33.56
C ILE A 823 24.46 9.66 -34.55
N ASP A 824 23.24 9.41 -34.06
CA ASP A 824 22.03 9.35 -34.90
C ASP A 824 21.76 10.69 -35.60
N ARG A 825 21.93 11.82 -34.90
CA ARG A 825 21.83 13.17 -35.49
C ARG A 825 22.94 13.42 -36.51
N LEU A 826 24.18 13.03 -36.19
CA LEU A 826 25.32 13.18 -37.09
C LEU A 826 25.14 12.36 -38.37
N ASP A 827 24.56 11.16 -38.29
CA ASP A 827 24.26 10.34 -39.48
C ASP A 827 23.23 11.02 -40.39
N ASN A 828 22.13 11.54 -39.84
CA ASN A 828 21.14 12.29 -40.63
C ASN A 828 21.76 13.55 -41.28
N ILE A 829 22.56 14.32 -40.53
CA ILE A 829 23.28 15.50 -41.05
C ILE A 829 24.28 15.09 -42.14
N MET A 830 24.96 13.95 -42.01
CA MET A 830 25.94 13.50 -43.00
C MET A 830 25.30 12.93 -44.27
N ILE A 831 24.08 12.39 -44.20
CA ILE A 831 23.30 12.00 -45.40
C ILE A 831 22.94 13.26 -46.20
N ASP A 832 22.28 14.24 -45.57
CA ASP A 832 21.92 15.51 -46.21
C ASP A 832 23.14 16.25 -46.77
N ARG A 833 24.22 16.39 -45.99
CA ARG A 833 25.47 17.00 -46.45
C ARG A 833 26.08 16.27 -47.65
N GLN A 834 25.99 14.94 -47.69
CA GLN A 834 26.49 14.13 -48.82
C GLN A 834 25.69 14.38 -50.10
N ASP A 835 24.37 14.61 -50.00
CA ASP A 835 23.50 14.93 -51.14
C ASP A 835 23.59 16.40 -51.56
N ARG A 836 23.65 17.35 -50.62
CA ARG A 836 23.96 18.75 -50.92
C ARG A 836 25.29 18.90 -51.64
N TYR A 837 26.33 18.13 -51.26
CA TYR A 837 27.61 18.07 -51.99
C TYR A 837 27.47 17.52 -53.43
N LYS A 838 26.64 16.48 -53.66
CA LYS A 838 26.39 15.97 -55.03
C LYS A 838 25.74 17.05 -55.91
N SER A 839 24.77 17.78 -55.36
CA SER A 839 24.06 18.86 -56.05
C SER A 839 24.95 20.07 -56.30
N LEU A 840 25.73 20.51 -55.30
CA LEU A 840 26.68 21.62 -55.42
C LEU A 840 27.74 21.33 -56.49
N ARG A 841 28.37 20.13 -56.47
CA ARG A 841 29.35 19.72 -57.48
C ARG A 841 28.77 19.78 -58.90
N ARG A 842 27.56 19.24 -59.11
CA ARG A 842 26.86 19.30 -60.40
C ARG A 842 26.58 20.75 -60.83
N SER A 843 26.09 21.58 -59.91
CA SER A 843 25.78 23.00 -60.18
C SER A 843 27.03 23.79 -60.60
N LEU A 844 28.13 23.66 -59.85
CA LEU A 844 29.40 24.32 -60.14
C LEU A 844 30.00 23.85 -61.46
N SER A 845 29.96 22.55 -61.78
CA SER A 845 30.43 22.04 -63.07
C SER A 845 29.57 22.51 -64.26
N VAL A 846 28.25 22.62 -64.10
CA VAL A 846 27.36 23.19 -65.12
C VAL A 846 27.64 24.69 -65.30
N ARG A 847 27.76 25.48 -64.22
CA ARG A 847 28.14 26.90 -64.29
C ARG A 847 29.50 27.08 -64.96
N CYS A 848 30.53 26.32 -64.55
CA CYS A 848 31.87 26.35 -65.15
C CYS A 848 31.82 26.16 -66.67
N LYS A 849 31.04 25.17 -67.13
CA LYS A 849 30.84 24.89 -68.56
C LYS A 849 30.13 26.03 -69.29
N LEU A 850 29.10 26.62 -68.69
CA LEU A 850 28.34 27.72 -69.28
C LEU A 850 29.20 28.99 -69.42
N TYR A 851 29.91 29.40 -68.37
CA TYR A 851 30.80 30.55 -68.42
C TYR A 851 31.97 30.33 -69.40
N PHE A 852 32.61 29.16 -69.38
CA PHE A 852 33.67 28.83 -70.33
C PHE A 852 33.18 28.93 -71.78
N ASN A 853 32.04 28.31 -72.09
CA ASN A 853 31.46 28.37 -73.43
C ASN A 853 31.11 29.82 -73.83
N ASN A 854 30.61 30.65 -72.90
CA ASN A 854 30.30 32.05 -73.15
C ASN A 854 31.55 32.88 -73.49
N PHE A 855 32.61 32.79 -72.68
CA PHE A 855 33.87 33.49 -72.95
C PHE A 855 34.51 33.05 -74.28
N MET A 856 34.45 31.76 -74.63
CA MET A 856 34.96 31.29 -75.92
C MET A 856 34.13 31.86 -77.10
N MET A 857 32.79 31.91 -76.99
CA MET A 857 31.91 32.48 -78.02
C MET A 857 32.14 33.98 -78.26
N GLN A 858 32.37 34.77 -77.20
CA GLN A 858 32.67 36.21 -77.31
C GLN A 858 33.89 36.52 -78.18
N LEU A 859 34.77 35.53 -78.36
CA LEU A 859 36.04 35.63 -79.08
C LEU A 859 36.11 34.66 -80.28
N ASN A 860 34.94 34.40 -80.88
CA ASN A 860 34.75 33.64 -82.14
C ASN A 860 35.32 32.21 -82.15
N CYS A 861 35.52 31.60 -80.97
CA CYS A 861 36.00 30.23 -80.82
C CYS A 861 34.89 29.32 -80.25
N CYS A 862 34.77 28.09 -80.76
CA CYS A 862 33.81 27.12 -80.20
C CYS A 862 34.50 26.22 -79.17
N GLY A 863 34.33 26.54 -77.89
CA GLY A 863 34.77 25.70 -76.77
C GLY A 863 33.73 24.63 -76.39
N SER A 864 34.21 23.49 -75.87
CA SER A 864 33.39 22.46 -75.24
C SER A 864 34.10 21.85 -74.04
N MET A 865 33.36 21.63 -72.96
CA MET A 865 33.84 21.09 -71.70
C MET A 865 32.97 19.92 -71.26
N MET A 866 33.57 18.81 -70.81
CA MET A 866 32.84 17.67 -70.24
C MET A 866 33.49 17.20 -68.94
N PHE A 867 32.67 17.10 -67.89
CA PHE A 867 33.07 16.56 -66.58
C PHE A 867 32.60 15.11 -66.48
N ASP A 868 33.53 14.17 -66.27
CA ASP A 868 33.17 12.84 -65.76
C ASP A 868 33.27 12.84 -64.23
N HIS A 869 32.10 12.80 -63.59
CA HIS A 869 31.95 12.80 -62.15
C HIS A 869 32.08 11.42 -61.48
N ILE A 870 32.30 10.36 -62.26
CA ILE A 870 32.50 8.97 -61.83
C ILE A 870 33.97 8.61 -61.97
N ASN A 871 34.58 8.89 -63.13
CA ASN A 871 35.99 8.64 -63.42
C ASN A 871 36.92 9.78 -62.94
N GLU A 872 36.36 10.86 -62.40
CA GLU A 872 37.07 12.06 -61.92
C GLU A 872 37.97 12.70 -62.99
N THR A 873 37.43 12.92 -64.19
CA THR A 873 38.12 13.57 -65.33
C THR A 873 37.39 14.81 -65.87
N LEU A 874 38.14 15.70 -66.51
CA LEU A 874 37.68 16.93 -67.15
C LEU A 874 38.35 17.10 -68.51
N SER A 875 37.57 16.87 -69.58
CA SER A 875 38.01 17.11 -70.95
C SER A 875 37.57 18.50 -71.43
N ILE A 876 38.47 19.17 -72.17
CA ILE A 876 38.28 20.53 -72.71
C ILE A 876 38.79 20.49 -74.15
N SER A 877 37.89 20.73 -75.11
CA SER A 877 38.21 20.83 -76.53
C SER A 877 37.82 22.20 -77.07
N VAL A 878 38.57 22.67 -78.08
CA VAL A 878 38.46 24.03 -78.60
C VAL A 878 38.58 24.01 -80.12
N LYS A 879 37.73 24.77 -80.81
CA LYS A 879 37.80 25.00 -82.25
C LYS A 879 38.06 26.49 -82.53
N PRO A 880 39.21 26.85 -83.12
CA PRO A 880 39.44 28.22 -83.59
C PRO A 880 38.69 28.50 -84.90
N PRO A 881 38.41 29.78 -85.21
CA PRO A 881 37.71 30.16 -86.43
C PRO A 881 38.48 29.72 -87.68
N GLY A 882 37.78 29.08 -88.62
CA GLY A 882 38.34 28.57 -89.88
C GLY A 882 38.78 27.10 -89.89
N GLN A 883 38.83 26.40 -88.74
CA GLN A 883 39.21 24.97 -88.67
C GLN A 883 38.05 24.02 -88.32
N GLU A 884 36.85 24.24 -88.88
CA GLU A 884 35.62 23.55 -88.45
C GLU A 884 35.68 22.00 -88.44
N LYS A 885 36.46 21.41 -89.35
CA LYS A 885 36.58 19.96 -89.56
C LYS A 885 37.46 19.22 -88.54
N ASN A 886 38.29 19.93 -87.76
CA ASN A 886 39.20 19.30 -86.80
C ASN A 886 38.67 19.44 -85.37
N ASN A 887 38.22 18.33 -84.77
CA ASN A 887 37.98 18.27 -83.33
C ASN A 887 39.33 18.17 -82.58
N VAL A 888 39.91 19.31 -82.20
CA VAL A 888 41.12 19.35 -81.38
C VAL A 888 40.76 19.04 -79.92
N ASN A 889 40.92 17.76 -79.55
CA ASN A 889 40.70 17.27 -78.18
C ASN A 889 41.91 17.50 -77.24
N ASP A 890 43.11 17.72 -77.78
CA ASP A 890 44.31 18.05 -77.00
C ASP A 890 44.69 19.52 -77.23
N MET A 891 44.74 20.31 -76.14
CA MET A 891 45.13 21.73 -76.16
C MET A 891 46.58 21.96 -76.66
N ARG A 892 47.37 20.90 -76.86
CA ARG A 892 48.71 20.94 -77.49
C ARG A 892 48.69 21.16 -79.01
N SER A 893 47.59 20.86 -79.70
CA SER A 893 47.48 21.05 -81.16
C SER A 893 47.07 22.48 -81.54
N LEU A 894 46.75 23.31 -80.55
CA LEU A 894 46.48 24.74 -80.70
C LEU A 894 47.79 25.53 -80.77
N SER A 895 47.78 26.70 -81.40
CA SER A 895 48.90 27.64 -81.34
C SER A 895 49.16 28.14 -79.91
N GLY A 896 50.34 28.71 -79.68
CA GLY A 896 50.71 29.26 -78.37
C GLY A 896 49.68 30.25 -77.83
N GLY A 897 49.22 31.18 -78.68
CA GLY A 897 48.18 32.15 -78.32
C GLY A 897 46.84 31.49 -77.99
N GLU A 898 46.33 30.60 -78.84
CA GLU A 898 45.05 29.90 -78.64
C GLU A 898 45.05 29.02 -77.37
N ARG A 899 46.18 28.38 -77.04
CA ARG A 899 46.33 27.58 -75.82
C ARG A 899 46.26 28.45 -74.56
N SER A 900 47.02 29.55 -74.52
CA SER A 900 47.01 30.50 -73.40
C SER A 900 45.63 31.15 -73.24
N PHE A 901 45.05 31.58 -74.36
CA PHE A 901 43.70 32.14 -74.45
C PHE A 901 42.63 31.18 -73.88
N SER A 902 42.68 29.90 -74.25
CA SER A 902 41.76 28.87 -73.74
C SER A 902 41.94 28.65 -72.22
N THR A 903 43.17 28.75 -71.71
CA THR A 903 43.45 28.73 -70.27
C THR A 903 42.88 29.96 -69.56
N VAL A 904 42.99 31.16 -70.13
CA VAL A 904 42.39 32.37 -69.56
C VAL A 904 40.87 32.24 -69.46
N CYS A 905 40.20 31.78 -70.52
CA CYS A 905 38.75 31.54 -70.50
C CYS A 905 38.32 30.52 -69.44
N PHE A 906 39.17 29.54 -69.13
CA PHE A 906 38.94 28.59 -68.04
C PHE A 906 39.12 29.22 -66.65
N ILE A 907 40.17 30.02 -66.44
CA ILE A 907 40.40 30.72 -65.16
C ILE A 907 39.26 31.72 -64.88
N LEU A 908 38.83 32.47 -65.90
CA LEU A 908 37.65 33.35 -65.81
C LEU A 908 36.38 32.55 -65.45
N ALA A 909 36.14 31.41 -66.11
CA ALA A 909 35.00 30.54 -65.81
C ALA A 909 35.06 29.90 -64.40
N LEU A 910 36.24 29.82 -63.78
CA LEU A 910 36.38 29.48 -62.37
C LEU A 910 36.11 30.68 -61.46
N TRP A 911 36.56 31.90 -61.79
CA TRP A 911 36.25 33.10 -61.00
C TRP A 911 34.75 33.38 -60.89
N GLU A 912 33.98 33.13 -61.95
CA GLU A 912 32.52 33.24 -61.99
C GLU A 912 31.76 32.18 -61.16
N ILE A 913 32.48 31.22 -60.54
CA ILE A 913 31.91 30.19 -59.66
C ILE A 913 32.64 30.07 -58.31
N THR A 914 33.68 30.87 -58.06
CA THR A 914 34.43 30.89 -56.79
C THR A 914 34.39 32.28 -56.17
N GLU A 915 33.78 32.41 -55.01
CA GLU A 915 33.81 33.64 -54.21
C GLU A 915 35.14 33.74 -53.46
N SER A 916 35.73 34.94 -53.48
CA SER A 916 37.01 35.25 -52.83
C SER A 916 37.17 36.77 -52.69
N PRO A 917 37.60 37.29 -51.52
CA PRO A 917 37.64 38.74 -51.23
C PRO A 917 38.67 39.51 -52.05
N PHE A 918 39.74 38.84 -52.49
CA PHE A 918 40.72 39.36 -53.43
C PHE A 918 41.32 38.22 -54.26
N ARG A 919 41.94 38.53 -55.39
CA ARG A 919 42.63 37.56 -56.25
C ARG A 919 44.04 38.06 -56.55
N CYS A 920 45.04 37.22 -56.25
CA CYS A 920 46.45 37.49 -56.54
C CYS A 920 46.90 36.67 -57.76
N LEU A 921 47.58 37.33 -58.69
CA LEU A 921 47.99 36.77 -59.99
C LEU A 921 49.47 37.07 -60.24
N ASP A 922 50.22 36.03 -60.60
CA ASP A 922 51.67 36.06 -60.80
C ASP A 922 52.02 35.31 -62.10
N GLU A 923 52.89 35.90 -62.92
CA GLU A 923 53.25 35.47 -64.28
C GLU A 923 52.07 35.08 -65.21
N PHE A 924 50.94 35.79 -65.10
CA PHE A 924 49.76 35.58 -65.96
C PHE A 924 49.99 36.01 -67.43
N ASP A 925 50.92 36.93 -67.65
CA ASP A 925 51.29 37.54 -68.93
C ASP A 925 52.33 36.73 -69.73
N VAL A 926 53.17 35.93 -69.05
CA VAL A 926 54.32 35.16 -69.62
C VAL A 926 53.96 34.25 -70.79
N TYR A 927 52.67 33.95 -70.98
CA TYR A 927 52.16 33.09 -72.06
C TYR A 927 51.22 33.81 -73.04
N MET A 928 50.93 35.10 -72.84
CA MET A 928 50.32 35.92 -73.90
C MET A 928 51.39 36.26 -74.93
N PRO A 929 51.18 35.98 -76.23
CA PRO A 929 52.13 36.41 -77.24
C PRO A 929 52.13 37.94 -77.33
N SER A 930 53.33 38.55 -77.29
CA SER A 930 53.51 39.96 -77.64
C SER A 930 52.97 40.20 -79.05
N ALA A 931 52.07 41.17 -79.19
CA ALA A 931 51.53 41.64 -80.46
C ALA A 931 52.45 42.66 -81.14
#